data_AF-A0A6H0Y3P9-F1
#
_entry.id   AF-A0A6H0Y3P9-F1
#
_cell.length_a   1.000
_cell.length_b   1.000
_cell.length_c   1.000
_cell.angle_alpha   90.00
_cell.angle_beta   90.00
_cell.angle_gamma   90.00
#
_symmetry.space_group_name_H-M   'P 1'
#
loop_
_entity.id
_entity.type
_entity.pdbx_description
1 polymer ?
#
loop_
_entity_poly.entity_id
_entity_poly.type
_entity_poly.pdbx_seq_one_letter_code
_entity_poly.pdbx_strand_id
1 'polypeptide(L)'
;MGFRGSDQTRNAQQRYQLRLHRARSVVLTSQELVEIRAAQRTFEGAYIRTSLGQFSFALVVLKIFTSEFYSIGALFAVYGAGVLGVSFYRRMQGNRQFFSEVGDDGLSRKRFRTSGNVVVVLTALSVAAYVSLLVLTLRLNATLARFAMATANGRIMGEVKKMEEQPGTSKDDVDRLRSQLDKTLSPTSTAVRFDESAGKLQPNVPRAPSSPRIPPIRQSSGSSTPRIRPTTLDIPGLTKSKVSPDGRIAQRDVGAKLVIVMVGLPARGKSYITKKLARYLNWLQHDTKIFNVGERRRQAAGGHPAQEKPRQADSQIPSLSQLPNGLIDFNTQHTTKSSQPLAEIVLNGHTKLEPPATPPPQRATMAPAALHDTSDTAPTLPRSDSQQGMDQSAAFFDPANKEASLLREQVAMETLDELLDFILLGSGSVGILDATNSTLKRREVIVRHIRERAGPELNVLFLESQCLNQDLLEANMRLKLNGPDYKEMDPVVALEDFRKRVKVYEKAYVPLGEYEEANNIPFIQMIDVGRKIISHQIRGFLSAQANYYLLNFNLAPRQIWICRHGLSEDNVAGKLGGDSDLAPEGVEFAKALTRFMDEKRSEWESKQIETMRNTHFPPRPGDATPPNPHYTPQSPLLTTSDSGPQAEKEEQEEEEELPAGYSPKAFCVWTSMLKRSIQTAQFFNDEEYDTKQMRMLDELNAGVMEGLTYNCVSTKYPEEYKARKADKLHYRYPGPGGEGYLDIINRVRPVIVELERMTDHVLLVGHRSVARVLLAYFRGLKREDVANLDVPIGMLYCLEPKPYGVDFKVYKWDKSKAWFFEVPDFKLKRAEDDMI
;
A
#
# COMPACT_ATOMS: atom_id res chain seq x y z
N MET A 1 -61.54 -70.69 22.47
CA MET A 1 -62.17 -69.82 23.50
C MET A 1 -61.06 -69.24 24.35
N GLY A 2 -60.87 -67.95 24.61
CA GLY A 2 -61.50 -66.67 24.25
C GLY A 2 -60.56 -65.59 24.85
N PHE A 3 -60.10 -64.63 24.05
CA PHE A 3 -60.55 -63.23 24.02
C PHE A 3 -60.06 -62.30 25.15
N ARG A 4 -59.42 -61.20 24.69
CA ARG A 4 -59.40 -59.81 25.19
C ARG A 4 -58.56 -59.43 26.41
N GLY A 5 -57.74 -58.40 26.19
CA GLY A 5 -57.00 -57.67 27.22
C GLY A 5 -57.80 -56.55 27.91
N SER A 6 -57.19 -56.02 28.95
CA SER A 6 -57.33 -54.66 29.51
C SER A 6 -56.11 -54.44 30.42
N ASP A 7 -55.20 -53.53 30.06
CA ASP A 7 -55.17 -52.10 30.43
C ASP A 7 -54.91 -51.82 31.91
N GLN A 8 -53.63 -51.66 32.29
CA GLN A 8 -53.16 -50.76 33.36
C GLN A 8 -51.62 -50.64 33.37
N THR A 9 -51.04 -50.12 32.29
CA THR A 9 -49.71 -49.48 32.33
C THR A 9 -49.88 -47.98 32.36
N ARG A 10 -50.24 -47.43 33.52
CA ARG A 10 -50.18 -45.98 33.76
C ARG A 10 -48.93 -45.62 34.56
N ASN A 11 -48.13 -44.74 33.95
CA ASN A 11 -47.22 -43.76 34.56
C ASN A 11 -45.74 -44.13 34.82
N ALA A 12 -45.05 -44.58 33.77
CA ALA A 12 -43.61 -44.26 33.60
C ALA A 12 -43.38 -43.01 32.70
N GLN A 13 -44.33 -42.69 31.81
CA GLN A 13 -44.19 -41.62 30.81
C GLN A 13 -44.36 -40.19 31.37
N GLN A 14 -44.98 -40.01 32.54
CA GLN A 14 -45.05 -38.69 33.19
C GLN A 14 -43.81 -38.37 34.04
N ARG A 15 -42.97 -39.36 34.34
CA ARG A 15 -41.78 -39.15 35.19
C ARG A 15 -40.51 -38.85 34.40
N TYR A 16 -40.47 -39.24 33.14
CA TYR A 16 -39.33 -38.96 32.24
C TYR A 16 -39.89 -38.59 30.86
N GLN A 17 -39.96 -37.29 30.55
CA GLN A 17 -40.22 -36.79 29.20
C GLN A 17 -39.09 -37.24 28.26
N LEU A 18 -39.19 -38.47 27.74
CA LEU A 18 -38.28 -39.02 26.76
C LEU A 18 -38.91 -38.84 25.37
N ARG A 19 -38.42 -37.83 24.62
CA ARG A 19 -38.61 -37.78 23.16
C ARG A 19 -37.69 -38.82 22.52
N LEU A 20 -38.31 -39.77 21.82
CA LEU A 20 -37.78 -41.00 21.21
C LEU A 20 -36.75 -40.83 20.08
N HIS A 21 -36.00 -39.73 19.99
CA HIS A 21 -35.05 -39.50 18.87
C HIS A 21 -33.56 -39.63 19.22
N ARG A 22 -33.22 -40.14 20.41
CA ARG A 22 -31.83 -40.19 20.92
C ARG A 22 -31.48 -41.51 21.63
N ALA A 23 -31.89 -42.65 21.09
CA ALA A 23 -31.58 -43.97 21.67
C ALA A 23 -30.09 -44.40 21.61
N ARG A 24 -29.15 -43.51 21.26
CA ARG A 24 -27.69 -43.75 21.30
C ARG A 24 -26.85 -42.56 21.78
N SER A 25 -27.43 -41.58 22.49
CA SER A 25 -26.60 -40.54 23.13
C SER A 25 -26.36 -40.91 24.58
N VAL A 26 -25.16 -41.41 24.89
CA VAL A 26 -24.64 -41.44 26.26
C VAL A 26 -24.57 -39.99 26.73
N VAL A 27 -25.40 -39.60 27.70
CA VAL A 27 -25.32 -38.27 28.31
C VAL A 27 -24.10 -38.27 29.22
N LEU A 28 -22.98 -37.77 28.69
CA LEU A 28 -21.73 -37.62 29.42
C LEU A 28 -21.89 -36.53 30.49
N THR A 29 -21.41 -36.80 31.69
CA THR A 29 -21.34 -35.81 32.76
C THR A 29 -20.41 -34.66 32.37
N SER A 30 -20.56 -33.49 33.01
CA SER A 30 -19.72 -32.32 32.73
C SER A 30 -18.23 -32.61 32.97
N GLN A 31 -17.90 -33.51 33.92
CA GLN A 31 -16.52 -33.95 34.15
C GLN A 31 -16.01 -34.83 32.99
N GLU A 32 -16.79 -35.81 32.54
CA GLU A 32 -16.41 -36.66 31.39
C GLU A 32 -16.26 -35.85 30.09
N LEU A 33 -17.09 -34.82 29.89
CA LEU A 33 -16.95 -33.88 28.76
C LEU A 33 -15.66 -33.07 28.82
N VAL A 34 -15.24 -32.64 30.02
CA VAL A 34 -13.95 -31.95 30.20
C VAL A 34 -12.79 -32.89 29.92
N GLU A 35 -12.87 -34.15 30.36
CA GLU A 35 -11.85 -35.17 30.12
C GLU A 35 -11.74 -35.54 28.63
N ILE A 36 -12.87 -35.71 27.93
CA ILE A 36 -12.89 -35.95 26.48
C ILE A 36 -12.32 -34.77 25.72
N ARG A 37 -12.68 -33.53 26.09
CA ARG A 37 -12.10 -32.32 25.46
C ARG A 37 -10.60 -32.20 25.74
N ALA A 38 -10.15 -32.53 26.95
CA ALA A 38 -8.74 -32.54 27.29
C ALA A 38 -7.99 -33.56 26.42
N ALA A 39 -8.52 -34.79 26.31
CA ALA A 39 -7.96 -35.84 25.46
C ALA A 39 -7.91 -35.43 23.97
N GLN A 40 -8.99 -34.89 23.42
CA GLN A 40 -9.03 -34.44 22.02
C GLN A 40 -8.03 -33.31 21.75
N ARG A 41 -7.90 -32.34 22.67
CA ARG A 41 -6.98 -31.20 22.50
C ARG A 41 -5.51 -31.63 22.60
N THR A 42 -5.16 -32.54 23.51
CA THR A 42 -3.76 -32.98 23.67
C THR A 42 -3.36 -34.04 22.67
N PHE A 43 -4.20 -35.05 22.41
CA PHE A 43 -3.83 -36.23 21.63
C PHE A 43 -4.10 -36.09 20.15
N GLU A 44 -5.37 -35.84 19.81
CA GLU A 44 -5.78 -35.74 18.41
C GLU A 44 -5.32 -34.40 17.82
N GLY A 45 -5.27 -33.35 18.65
CA GLY A 45 -4.86 -32.02 18.24
C GLY A 45 -3.35 -31.77 18.32
N ALA A 46 -2.77 -31.75 19.52
CA ALA A 46 -1.43 -31.20 19.72
C ALA A 46 -0.32 -32.10 19.15
N TYR A 47 -0.22 -33.35 19.59
CA TYR A 47 0.93 -34.19 19.19
C TYR A 47 0.93 -34.58 17.70
N ILE A 48 -0.25 -34.85 17.12
CA ILE A 48 -0.37 -35.12 15.69
C ILE A 48 0.07 -33.90 14.87
N ARG A 49 -0.43 -32.69 15.19
CA ARG A 49 0.00 -31.46 14.49
C ARG A 49 1.49 -31.18 14.66
N THR A 50 2.05 -31.40 15.85
CA THR A 50 3.50 -31.26 16.06
C THR A 50 4.27 -32.23 15.18
N SER A 51 3.89 -33.51 15.13
CA SER A 51 4.56 -34.51 14.27
C SER A 51 4.48 -34.15 12.78
N LEU A 52 3.29 -33.78 12.27
CA LEU A 52 3.11 -33.31 10.89
C LEU A 52 3.97 -32.07 10.58
N GLY A 53 4.07 -31.14 11.54
CA GLY A 53 4.94 -29.97 11.41
C GLY A 53 6.42 -30.35 11.28
N GLN A 54 6.90 -31.35 12.04
CA GLN A 54 8.28 -31.83 11.94
C GLN A 54 8.56 -32.54 10.61
N PHE A 55 7.62 -33.35 10.09
CA PHE A 55 7.76 -33.96 8.77
C PHE A 55 7.75 -32.93 7.64
N SER A 56 6.87 -31.93 7.72
CA SER A 56 6.84 -30.82 6.77
C SER A 56 8.16 -30.06 6.78
N PHE A 57 8.70 -29.73 7.96
CA PHE A 57 9.99 -29.07 8.08
C PHE A 57 11.14 -29.92 7.51
N ALA A 58 11.15 -31.24 7.74
CA ALA A 58 12.14 -32.15 7.16
C ALA A 58 12.10 -32.14 5.61
N LEU A 59 10.90 -32.14 5.01
CA LEU A 59 10.74 -32.04 3.55
C LEU A 59 11.19 -30.68 3.00
N VAL A 60 10.94 -29.60 3.74
CA VAL A 60 11.44 -28.25 3.38
C VAL A 60 12.96 -28.24 3.41
N VAL A 61 13.59 -28.86 4.42
CA VAL A 61 15.05 -28.98 4.49
C VAL A 61 15.61 -29.74 3.29
N LEU A 62 14.99 -30.86 2.91
CA LEU A 62 15.40 -31.66 1.75
C LEU A 62 15.23 -30.92 0.40
N LYS A 63 14.21 -30.06 0.28
CA LYS A 63 13.88 -29.38 -0.99
C LYS A 63 14.65 -28.08 -1.19
N ILE A 64 14.95 -27.36 -0.11
CA ILE A 64 15.50 -25.99 -0.16
C ILE A 64 17.01 -25.98 0.11
N PHE A 65 17.50 -26.83 1.00
CA PHE A 65 18.88 -26.76 1.47
C PHE A 65 19.78 -27.82 0.80
N THR A 66 21.08 -27.56 0.80
CA THR A 66 22.09 -28.45 0.19
C THR A 66 22.25 -29.75 0.99
N SER A 67 22.92 -30.74 0.38
CA SER A 67 23.11 -32.09 0.96
C SER A 67 23.74 -32.11 2.35
N GLU A 68 24.47 -31.06 2.73
CA GLU A 68 25.06 -30.89 4.06
C GLU A 68 24.01 -30.76 5.18
N PHE A 69 22.80 -30.29 4.86
CA PHE A 69 21.71 -30.10 5.82
C PHE A 69 20.77 -31.31 5.91
N TYR A 70 20.96 -32.35 5.09
CA TYR A 70 20.09 -33.52 5.07
C TYR A 70 20.10 -34.30 6.38
N SER A 71 21.23 -34.32 7.11
CA SER A 71 21.29 -34.93 8.45
C SER A 71 20.39 -34.21 9.47
N ILE A 72 20.21 -32.89 9.33
CA ILE A 72 19.29 -32.12 10.17
C ILE A 72 17.83 -32.43 9.77
N GLY A 73 17.54 -32.50 8.46
CA GLY A 73 16.24 -32.94 7.96
C GLY A 73 15.85 -34.34 8.45
N ALA A 74 16.79 -35.30 8.41
CA ALA A 74 16.60 -36.66 8.91
C ALA A 74 16.32 -36.69 10.42
N LEU A 75 17.00 -35.86 11.22
CA LEU A 75 16.74 -35.74 12.66
C LEU A 75 15.31 -35.30 12.94
N PHE A 76 14.80 -34.30 12.21
CA PHE A 76 13.42 -33.83 12.35
C PHE A 76 12.39 -34.88 11.91
N ALA A 77 12.68 -35.66 10.88
CA ALA A 77 11.83 -36.78 10.46
C ALA A 77 11.77 -37.89 11.54
N VAL A 78 12.92 -38.27 12.10
CA VAL A 78 13.00 -39.29 13.18
C VAL A 78 12.30 -38.80 14.44
N TYR A 79 12.48 -37.54 14.82
CA TYR A 79 11.78 -36.94 15.96
C TYR A 79 10.26 -36.88 15.71
N GLY A 80 9.83 -36.47 14.52
CA GLY A 80 8.43 -36.48 14.09
C GLY A 80 7.80 -37.87 14.18
N ALA A 81 8.51 -38.91 13.75
CA ALA A 81 8.09 -40.31 13.85
C ALA A 81 8.01 -40.79 15.30
N GLY A 82 8.97 -40.41 16.15
CA GLY A 82 8.97 -40.73 17.59
C GLY A 82 7.76 -40.12 18.31
N VAL A 83 7.45 -38.85 18.06
CA VAL A 83 6.27 -38.18 18.63
C VAL A 83 4.98 -38.84 18.12
N LEU A 84 4.92 -39.22 16.84
CA LEU A 84 3.76 -39.90 16.27
C LEU A 84 3.54 -41.30 16.89
N GLY A 85 4.61 -42.08 17.06
CA GLY A 85 4.56 -43.41 17.66
C GLY A 85 4.08 -43.35 19.12
N VAL A 86 4.59 -42.39 19.90
CA VAL A 86 4.14 -42.16 21.28
C VAL A 86 2.67 -41.72 21.33
N SER A 87 2.24 -40.91 20.36
CA SER A 87 0.85 -40.47 20.23
C SER A 87 -0.08 -41.64 19.93
N PHE A 88 0.32 -42.53 19.02
CA PHE A 88 -0.46 -43.71 18.65
C PHE A 88 -0.52 -44.74 19.79
N TYR A 89 0.60 -45.00 20.46
CA TYR A 89 0.64 -45.87 21.64
C TYR A 89 -0.29 -45.38 22.75
N ARG A 90 -0.28 -44.07 23.03
CA ARG A 90 -1.16 -43.45 24.03
C ARG A 90 -2.63 -43.43 23.58
N ARG A 91 -2.90 -43.27 22.28
CA ARG A 91 -4.25 -43.42 21.71
C ARG A 91 -4.79 -44.84 21.92
N MET A 92 -3.97 -45.87 21.67
CA MET A 92 -4.36 -47.27 21.90
C MET A 92 -4.62 -47.56 23.39
N GLN A 93 -3.76 -47.05 24.29
CA GLN A 93 -3.99 -47.20 25.73
C GLN A 93 -5.22 -46.44 26.23
N GLY A 94 -5.44 -45.22 25.75
CA GLY A 94 -6.62 -44.41 26.09
C GLY A 94 -7.92 -45.11 25.68
N ASN A 95 -7.97 -45.70 24.48
CA ASN A 95 -9.14 -46.46 24.02
C ASN A 95 -9.41 -47.72 24.86
N ARG A 96 -8.38 -48.35 25.44
CA ARG A 96 -8.53 -49.50 26.35
C ARG A 96 -8.97 -49.09 27.76
N GLN A 97 -8.47 -47.97 28.29
CA GLN A 97 -8.87 -47.44 29.60
C GLN A 97 -10.33 -46.93 29.66
N PHE A 98 -10.96 -46.69 28.51
CA PHE A 98 -12.38 -46.34 28.46
C PHE A 98 -13.31 -47.52 28.83
N PHE A 99 -12.83 -48.78 28.80
CA PHE A 99 -13.66 -49.96 29.03
C PHE A 99 -12.96 -51.02 29.92
N SER A 100 -13.44 -51.09 31.17
CA SER A 100 -13.29 -52.14 32.21
C SER A 100 -12.06 -52.15 33.14
N GLU A 101 -12.36 -52.02 34.44
CA GLU A 101 -12.05 -53.01 35.48
C GLU A 101 -13.12 -52.88 36.60
N VAL A 102 -13.63 -54.00 37.11
CA VAL A 102 -14.68 -54.09 38.16
C VAL A 102 -13.98 -54.30 39.50
N GLY A 103 -14.22 -53.42 40.49
CA GLY A 103 -13.75 -53.62 41.86
C GLY A 103 -14.65 -54.59 42.65
N ASP A 104 -14.08 -55.24 43.66
CA ASP A 104 -14.73 -56.27 44.51
C ASP A 104 -16.01 -55.81 45.25
N ASP A 105 -16.32 -54.52 45.21
CA ASP A 105 -17.48 -53.85 45.80
C ASP A 105 -18.58 -53.50 44.76
N GLY A 106 -18.45 -53.98 43.51
CA GLY A 106 -19.52 -53.94 42.49
C GLY A 106 -19.85 -52.55 41.91
N LEU A 107 -19.18 -51.49 42.36
CA LEU A 107 -19.39 -50.11 41.90
C LEU A 107 -18.26 -49.63 40.96
N SER A 108 -18.63 -49.33 39.71
CA SER A 108 -17.71 -48.80 38.69
C SER A 108 -17.22 -47.39 39.06
N ARG A 109 -15.91 -47.22 39.28
CA ARG A 109 -15.27 -45.90 39.46
C ARG A 109 -14.11 -45.75 38.48
N LYS A 110 -14.20 -44.77 37.58
CA LYS A 110 -13.12 -44.40 36.64
C LYS A 110 -12.34 -43.21 37.17
N ARG A 111 -11.00 -43.29 37.20
CA ARG A 111 -10.10 -42.14 37.43
C ARG A 111 -9.15 -42.04 36.25
N PHE A 112 -9.37 -41.08 35.36
CA PHE A 112 -8.47 -40.80 34.23
C PHE A 112 -7.13 -40.27 34.76
N ARG A 113 -6.02 -41.00 34.52
CA ARG A 113 -4.67 -40.52 34.86
C ARG A 113 -4.16 -39.66 33.69
N THR A 114 -4.15 -38.35 33.89
CA THR A 114 -4.01 -37.37 32.80
C THR A 114 -2.67 -37.38 32.08
N SER A 115 -1.53 -37.68 32.70
CA SER A 115 -0.24 -37.83 31.98
C SER A 115 0.97 -38.05 32.90
N GLY A 116 1.29 -39.31 33.24
CA GLY A 116 2.54 -39.63 33.95
C GLY A 116 3.67 -39.96 32.97
N ASN A 117 3.79 -41.26 32.67
CA ASN A 117 4.96 -41.83 31.98
C ASN A 117 5.18 -41.27 30.57
N VAL A 118 4.13 -40.83 29.87
CA VAL A 118 4.28 -40.37 28.48
C VAL A 118 4.83 -38.94 28.37
N VAL A 119 4.62 -38.09 29.37
CA VAL A 119 5.30 -36.78 29.40
C VAL A 119 6.78 -36.98 29.53
N VAL A 120 7.20 -37.88 30.42
CA VAL A 120 8.62 -38.21 30.63
C VAL A 120 9.27 -38.72 29.34
N VAL A 121 8.59 -39.62 28.61
CA VAL A 121 9.10 -40.13 27.31
C VAL A 121 9.20 -39.04 26.26
N LEU A 122 8.19 -38.16 26.15
CA LEU A 122 8.23 -37.05 25.20
C LEU A 122 9.30 -36.02 25.55
N THR A 123 9.46 -35.70 26.82
CA THR A 123 10.52 -34.80 27.29
C THR A 123 11.90 -35.38 27.00
N ALA A 124 12.11 -36.68 27.23
CA ALA A 124 13.36 -37.35 26.89
C ALA A 124 13.64 -37.33 25.37
N LEU A 125 12.63 -37.60 24.54
CA LEU A 125 12.74 -37.51 23.08
C LEU A 125 13.09 -36.09 22.61
N SER A 126 12.45 -35.07 23.17
CA SER A 126 12.73 -33.67 22.84
C SER A 126 14.15 -33.28 23.24
N VAL A 127 14.60 -33.63 24.45
CA VAL A 127 15.96 -33.31 24.92
C VAL A 127 17.01 -34.00 24.04
N ALA A 128 16.83 -35.28 23.70
CA ALA A 128 17.73 -36.00 22.80
C ALA A 128 17.80 -35.38 21.40
N ALA A 129 16.66 -34.95 20.85
CA ALA A 129 16.62 -34.25 19.57
C ALA A 129 17.35 -32.90 19.64
N TYR A 130 17.17 -32.12 20.72
CA TYR A 130 17.87 -30.84 20.90
C TYR A 130 19.39 -31.00 21.01
N VAL A 131 19.86 -31.98 21.78
CA VAL A 131 21.29 -32.29 21.91
C VAL A 131 21.87 -32.72 20.55
N SER A 132 21.16 -33.58 19.83
CA SER A 132 21.59 -34.04 18.49
C SER A 132 21.64 -32.88 17.49
N LEU A 133 20.66 -31.99 17.53
CA LEU A 133 20.61 -30.79 16.69
C LEU A 133 21.81 -29.88 16.99
N LEU A 134 22.09 -29.63 18.27
CA LEU A 134 23.22 -28.81 18.69
C LEU A 134 24.55 -29.36 18.16
N VAL A 135 24.77 -30.67 18.26
CA VAL A 135 25.99 -31.33 17.73
C VAL A 135 26.07 -31.20 16.21
N LEU A 136 24.96 -31.40 15.49
CA LEU A 136 24.93 -31.26 14.03
C LEU A 136 25.21 -29.82 13.59
N THR A 137 24.64 -28.82 14.26
CA THR A 137 24.88 -27.40 13.98
C THR A 137 26.34 -27.02 14.23
N LEU A 138 26.95 -27.51 15.31
CA LEU A 138 28.38 -27.28 15.58
C LEU A 138 29.28 -27.92 14.52
N ARG A 139 28.95 -29.11 14.04
CA ARG A 139 29.67 -29.75 12.92
C ARG A 139 29.53 -28.99 11.61
N LEU A 140 28.34 -28.49 11.30
CA LEU A 140 28.05 -27.73 10.07
C LEU A 140 28.86 -26.43 10.02
N ASN A 141 28.93 -25.70 11.14
CA ASN A 141 29.77 -24.49 11.25
C ASN A 141 31.25 -24.79 11.02
N ALA A 142 31.75 -25.93 11.51
CA ALA A 142 33.13 -26.34 11.28
C ALA A 142 33.42 -26.75 9.82
N THR A 143 32.41 -27.21 9.07
CA THR A 143 32.53 -27.52 7.63
C THR A 143 32.48 -26.25 6.79
N LEU A 144 31.54 -25.35 7.08
CA LEU A 144 31.43 -24.03 6.45
C LEU A 144 32.70 -23.18 6.65
N ALA A 145 33.29 -23.20 7.84
CA ALA A 145 34.57 -22.52 8.10
C ALA A 145 35.72 -23.09 7.25
N ARG A 146 35.76 -24.41 7.04
CA ARG A 146 36.75 -25.07 6.17
C ARG A 146 36.54 -24.74 4.70
N PHE A 147 35.29 -24.67 4.26
CA PHE A 147 34.94 -24.30 2.88
C PHE A 147 35.25 -22.83 2.56
N ALA A 148 35.00 -21.93 3.53
CA ALA A 148 35.34 -20.51 3.42
C ALA A 148 36.85 -20.30 3.29
N MET A 149 37.66 -21.02 4.07
CA MET A 149 39.13 -20.99 3.93
C MET A 149 39.61 -21.54 2.57
N ALA A 150 39.03 -22.66 2.09
CA ALA A 150 39.39 -23.22 0.79
C ALA A 150 39.06 -22.27 -0.38
N THR A 151 37.93 -21.56 -0.29
CA THR A 151 37.49 -20.58 -1.32
C THR A 151 38.36 -19.32 -1.29
N ALA A 152 38.75 -18.84 -0.11
CA ALA A 152 39.69 -17.73 0.03
C ALA A 152 41.06 -18.06 -0.60
N ASN A 153 41.57 -19.27 -0.34
CA ASN A 153 42.83 -19.75 -0.90
C ASN A 153 42.78 -19.91 -2.43
N GLY A 154 41.66 -20.41 -2.99
CA GLY A 154 41.48 -20.52 -4.44
C GLY A 154 41.38 -19.17 -5.17
N ARG A 155 40.78 -18.16 -4.53
CA ARG A 155 40.68 -16.80 -5.09
C ARG A 155 42.03 -16.09 -5.16
N ILE A 156 42.86 -16.25 -4.13
CA ILE A 156 44.23 -15.70 -4.09
C ILE A 156 45.11 -16.38 -5.15
N MET A 157 44.97 -17.70 -5.36
CA MET A 157 45.71 -18.40 -6.41
C MET A 157 45.34 -17.92 -7.82
N GLY A 158 44.07 -17.55 -8.04
CA GLY A 158 43.59 -16.95 -9.29
C GLY A 158 44.11 -15.54 -9.55
N GLU A 159 44.33 -14.73 -8.50
CA GLU A 159 44.94 -13.40 -8.63
C GLU A 159 46.44 -13.47 -8.94
N VAL A 160 47.17 -14.40 -8.32
CA VAL A 160 48.61 -14.61 -8.61
C VAL A 160 48.81 -15.02 -10.07
N LYS A 161 47.96 -15.91 -10.60
CA LYS A 161 48.03 -16.37 -12.00
C LYS A 161 47.70 -15.25 -13.01
N LYS A 162 46.77 -14.35 -12.67
CA LYS A 162 46.44 -13.17 -13.49
C LYS A 162 47.56 -12.13 -13.52
N MET A 163 48.33 -11.98 -12.44
CA MET A 163 49.45 -11.03 -12.38
C MET A 163 50.71 -11.53 -13.13
N GLU A 164 50.89 -12.85 -13.23
CA GLU A 164 51.98 -13.46 -14.02
C GLU A 164 51.78 -13.32 -15.54
N GLU A 165 50.54 -13.19 -16.01
CA GLU A 165 50.21 -13.09 -17.44
C GLU A 165 50.18 -11.64 -17.98
N GLN A 166 50.38 -10.61 -17.13
CA GLN A 166 50.41 -9.20 -17.55
C GLN A 166 51.84 -8.70 -17.84
N PRO A 167 52.11 -8.07 -18.99
CA PRO A 167 53.43 -7.51 -19.30
C PRO A 167 53.66 -6.20 -18.53
N GLY A 168 54.62 -6.21 -17.60
CA GLY A 168 55.05 -5.03 -16.83
C GLY A 168 54.98 -5.17 -15.30
N THR A 169 54.54 -6.32 -14.78
CA THR A 169 54.43 -6.56 -13.33
C THR A 169 55.81 -6.78 -12.68
N SER A 170 56.08 -6.06 -11.59
CA SER A 170 57.34 -6.19 -10.83
C SER A 170 57.43 -7.56 -10.14
N LYS A 171 58.58 -8.23 -10.28
CA LYS A 171 58.84 -9.57 -9.73
C LYS A 171 58.72 -9.62 -8.19
N ASP A 172 59.02 -8.51 -7.53
CA ASP A 172 58.97 -8.37 -6.07
C ASP A 172 57.55 -8.39 -5.50
N ASP A 173 56.55 -7.92 -6.25
CA ASP A 173 55.16 -7.88 -5.82
C ASP A 173 54.51 -9.27 -5.89
N VAL A 174 54.88 -10.05 -6.92
CA VAL A 174 54.46 -11.45 -7.07
C VAL A 174 55.05 -12.31 -5.95
N ASP A 175 56.32 -12.09 -5.59
CA ASP A 175 56.98 -12.85 -4.51
C ASP A 175 56.48 -12.46 -3.11
N ARG A 176 56.04 -11.21 -2.89
CA ARG A 176 55.35 -10.79 -1.63
C ARG A 176 54.01 -11.49 -1.45
N LEU A 177 53.21 -11.62 -2.51
CA LEU A 177 51.93 -12.32 -2.46
C LEU A 177 52.11 -13.84 -2.28
N ARG A 178 53.13 -14.45 -2.90
CA ARG A 178 53.52 -15.84 -2.65
C ARG A 178 53.97 -16.07 -1.20
N SER A 179 54.71 -15.13 -0.60
CA SER A 179 55.09 -15.19 0.81
C SER A 179 53.88 -15.10 1.77
N GLN A 180 52.86 -14.30 1.41
CA GLN A 180 51.60 -14.27 2.16
C GLN A 180 50.83 -15.59 2.02
N LEU A 181 50.81 -16.18 0.81
CA LEU A 181 50.16 -17.45 0.53
C LEU A 181 50.81 -18.62 1.30
N ASP A 182 52.14 -18.68 1.35
CA ASP A 182 52.90 -19.70 2.12
C ASP A 182 52.69 -19.57 3.64
N LYS A 183 52.52 -18.35 4.16
CA LYS A 183 52.17 -18.13 5.58
C LYS A 183 50.77 -18.64 5.92
N THR A 184 49.82 -18.56 4.97
CA THR A 184 48.47 -19.13 5.12
C THR A 184 48.38 -20.64 4.88
N LEU A 185 49.34 -21.24 4.16
CA LEU A 185 49.35 -22.67 3.82
C LEU A 185 50.15 -23.54 4.80
N SER A 186 50.91 -22.96 5.72
CA SER A 186 51.67 -23.75 6.72
C SER A 186 50.74 -24.36 7.79
N PRO A 187 50.72 -25.70 7.98
CA PRO A 187 49.85 -26.36 8.93
C PRO A 187 50.51 -26.42 10.31
N THR A 188 50.62 -25.28 11.01
CA THR A 188 51.09 -25.32 12.41
C THR A 188 50.36 -24.33 13.30
N SER A 189 49.48 -24.90 14.12
CA SER A 189 49.05 -24.41 15.44
C SER A 189 48.33 -23.07 15.50
N THR A 190 47.01 -23.12 15.38
CA THR A 190 46.13 -22.32 16.24
C THR A 190 45.11 -23.25 16.87
N ALA A 191 45.61 -24.18 17.68
CA ALA A 191 44.82 -24.83 18.70
C ALA A 191 44.52 -23.76 19.76
N VAL A 192 43.24 -23.44 19.94
CA VAL A 192 42.75 -22.74 21.12
C VAL A 192 43.11 -23.62 22.32
N ARG A 193 44.15 -23.23 23.07
CA ARG A 193 44.52 -23.88 24.34
C ARG A 193 43.40 -23.63 25.34
N PHE A 194 42.74 -24.71 25.75
CA PHE A 194 42.13 -24.82 27.06
C PHE A 194 43.25 -24.80 28.10
N ASP A 195 43.22 -23.81 28.98
CA ASP A 195 44.04 -23.81 30.19
C ASP A 195 43.17 -24.36 31.32
N GLU A 196 43.50 -25.58 31.75
CA GLU A 196 42.85 -26.31 32.82
C GLU A 196 43.89 -26.52 33.93
N SER A 197 44.06 -25.51 34.79
CA SER A 197 44.70 -25.71 36.10
C SER A 197 44.30 -24.63 37.10
N ALA A 198 43.27 -24.95 37.91
CA ALA A 198 43.23 -24.69 39.36
C ALA A 198 41.84 -25.07 39.88
N GLY A 199 41.78 -26.22 40.55
CA GLY A 199 40.55 -26.75 41.12
C GLY A 199 40.09 -26.08 42.41
N LYS A 200 38.85 -26.44 42.75
CA LYS A 200 38.15 -26.39 44.04
C LYS A 200 37.69 -25.02 44.54
N LEU A 201 36.37 -24.82 44.50
CA LEU A 201 35.65 -24.05 45.51
C LEU A 201 34.33 -24.74 45.90
N GLN A 202 34.25 -25.07 47.19
CA GLN A 202 33.01 -25.08 47.97
C GLN A 202 33.34 -24.43 49.34
N PRO A 203 32.35 -23.98 50.11
CA PRO A 203 31.90 -22.58 50.17
C PRO A 203 32.35 -21.90 51.47
N ASN A 204 32.44 -20.56 51.49
CA ASN A 204 32.23 -19.78 52.71
C ASN A 204 31.90 -18.30 52.44
N VAL A 205 30.88 -17.84 53.16
CA VAL A 205 30.30 -16.50 53.27
C VAL A 205 31.24 -15.61 54.12
N PRO A 206 31.41 -14.29 53.84
CA PRO A 206 30.71 -13.27 54.62
C PRO A 206 30.28 -11.99 53.86
N ARG A 207 29.31 -11.33 54.48
CA ARG A 207 28.52 -10.14 54.08
C ARG A 207 29.35 -8.87 53.84
N ALA A 208 28.92 -8.07 52.87
CA ALA A 208 29.22 -6.64 52.80
C ALA A 208 28.08 -5.81 53.45
N PRO A 209 28.37 -4.61 53.99
CA PRO A 209 27.52 -3.94 54.98
C PRO A 209 26.37 -3.15 54.36
N SER A 210 25.28 -3.05 55.13
CA SER A 210 24.11 -2.23 54.83
C SER A 210 24.37 -0.75 55.16
N SER A 211 24.26 0.12 54.15
CA SER A 211 24.19 1.58 54.33
C SER A 211 22.71 2.05 54.31
N PRO A 212 22.37 3.15 54.99
CA PRO A 212 21.09 3.31 55.67
C PRO A 212 19.93 3.74 54.76
N ARG A 213 18.72 3.24 55.09
CA ARG A 213 17.45 3.70 54.51
C ARG A 213 17.13 5.11 55.01
N ILE A 214 17.22 6.09 54.11
CA ILE A 214 16.58 7.41 54.28
C ILE A 214 15.19 7.31 53.65
N PRO A 215 14.10 7.66 54.36
CA PRO A 215 12.76 7.65 53.78
C PRO A 215 12.62 8.75 52.73
N PRO A 216 11.87 8.55 51.64
CA PRO A 216 11.77 9.54 50.58
C PRO A 216 10.96 10.75 51.07
N ILE A 217 11.64 11.88 51.23
CA ILE A 217 11.01 13.19 51.29
C ILE A 217 10.51 13.52 49.89
N ARG A 218 9.21 13.78 49.75
CA ARG A 218 8.64 14.37 48.54
C ARG A 218 9.21 15.76 48.35
N GLN A 219 10.08 15.94 47.37
CA GLN A 219 10.35 17.25 46.79
C GLN A 219 9.81 17.26 45.36
N SER A 220 8.74 18.03 45.18
CA SER A 220 8.31 18.50 43.87
C SER A 220 9.32 19.54 43.41
N SER A 221 10.10 19.20 42.40
CA SER A 221 10.82 20.18 41.61
C SER A 221 10.76 19.73 40.16
N GLY A 222 9.86 20.38 39.44
CA GLY A 222 9.83 20.33 37.99
C GLY A 222 11.14 20.86 37.44
N SER A 223 11.85 20.00 36.72
CA SER A 223 12.81 20.41 35.71
C SER A 223 12.77 19.35 34.62
N SER A 224 12.11 19.69 33.54
CA SER A 224 12.01 18.92 32.31
C SER A 224 13.39 18.67 31.73
N THR A 225 13.94 17.49 31.95
CA THR A 225 14.77 16.87 30.92
C THR A 225 13.83 16.25 29.90
N PRO A 226 13.88 16.61 28.61
CA PRO A 226 13.10 15.91 27.61
C PRO A 226 13.71 14.51 27.50
N ARG A 227 13.07 13.53 28.15
CA ARG A 227 13.28 12.14 27.74
C ARG A 227 12.83 12.08 26.28
N ILE A 228 13.78 11.96 25.36
CA ILE A 228 13.53 11.54 23.97
C ILE A 228 12.74 10.24 24.10
N ARG A 229 11.42 10.33 23.96
CA ARG A 229 10.57 9.14 23.98
C ARG A 229 10.76 8.50 22.62
N PRO A 230 11.24 7.26 22.54
CA PRO A 230 11.19 6.53 21.28
C PRO A 230 9.72 6.50 20.85
N THR A 231 9.46 7.15 19.71
CA THR A 231 8.23 7.16 18.90
C THR A 231 6.97 6.73 19.64
N THR A 232 6.08 7.66 19.95
CA THR A 232 4.70 7.26 20.24
C THR A 232 4.23 6.39 19.08
N LEU A 233 3.75 5.19 19.37
CA LEU A 233 3.13 4.34 18.36
C LEU A 233 1.79 5.00 17.99
N ASP A 234 1.85 6.08 17.21
CA ASP A 234 0.71 6.82 16.70
C ASP A 234 0.32 6.20 15.37
N ILE A 235 -0.38 5.07 15.44
CA ILE A 235 -1.03 4.47 14.30
C ILE A 235 -2.35 5.24 14.08
N PRO A 236 -2.48 6.02 13.00
CA PRO A 236 -3.65 6.86 12.78
C PRO A 236 -4.94 6.03 12.82
N GLY A 237 -5.89 6.45 13.66
CA GLY A 237 -7.18 5.78 13.84
C GLY A 237 -7.15 4.48 14.66
N LEU A 238 -5.99 3.98 15.10
CA LEU A 238 -5.88 2.81 15.98
C LEU A 238 -5.37 3.15 17.38
N THR A 239 -4.63 4.25 17.52
CA THR A 239 -4.08 4.70 18.80
C THR A 239 -4.41 6.17 19.02
N LYS A 240 -4.91 6.51 20.22
CA LYS A 240 -5.03 7.90 20.67
C LYS A 240 -3.89 8.20 21.64
N SER A 241 -3.06 9.16 21.27
CA SER A 241 -2.03 9.68 22.15
C SER A 241 -2.49 10.96 22.82
N LYS A 242 -2.00 11.22 24.04
CA LYS A 242 -2.18 12.53 24.68
C LYS A 242 -1.53 13.67 23.89
N VAL A 243 -0.55 13.34 23.05
CA VAL A 243 0.17 14.32 22.23
C VAL A 243 -0.43 14.50 20.83
N SER A 244 -1.24 13.54 20.39
CA SER A 244 -1.97 13.53 19.12
C SER A 244 -3.37 12.91 19.32
N PRO A 245 -4.33 13.66 19.86
CA PRO A 245 -5.67 13.14 20.17
C PRO A 245 -6.49 12.71 18.94
N ASP A 246 -6.14 13.26 17.78
CA ASP A 246 -6.74 13.01 16.46
C ASP A 246 -6.06 11.87 15.68
N GLY A 247 -4.95 11.31 16.21
CA GLY A 247 -4.16 10.26 15.57
C GLY A 247 -3.25 10.74 14.44
N ARG A 248 -3.06 12.06 14.27
CA ARG A 248 -2.07 12.61 13.31
C ARG A 248 -0.68 12.65 13.92
N ILE A 249 0.36 12.70 13.07
CA ILE A 249 1.74 12.88 13.57
C ILE A 249 1.86 14.27 14.20
N ALA A 250 2.32 14.33 15.45
CA ALA A 250 2.42 15.57 16.19
C ALA A 250 3.39 16.54 15.48
N GLN A 251 3.05 17.83 15.43
CA GLN A 251 3.88 18.83 14.74
C GLN A 251 5.32 18.88 15.27
N ARG A 252 5.48 18.69 16.59
CA ARG A 252 6.76 18.64 17.30
C ARG A 252 7.60 17.38 17.07
N ASP A 253 7.03 16.33 16.50
CA ASP A 253 7.73 15.05 16.27
C ASP A 253 8.30 15.01 14.86
N VAL A 254 9.36 15.80 14.64
CA VAL A 254 10.02 15.92 13.33
C VAL A 254 10.64 14.57 12.90
N GLY A 255 11.11 13.77 13.85
CA GLY A 255 11.65 12.43 13.63
C GLY A 255 10.66 11.40 13.10
N ALA A 256 9.36 11.67 13.19
CA ALA A 256 8.31 10.83 12.60
C ALA A 256 7.91 11.27 11.18
N LYS A 257 8.34 12.45 10.71
CA LYS A 257 8.01 13.02 9.39
C LYS A 257 9.01 12.57 8.31
N LEU A 258 8.66 12.76 7.04
CA LEU A 258 9.46 12.27 5.91
C LEU A 258 9.51 13.27 4.74
N VAL A 259 10.70 13.46 4.17
CA VAL A 259 10.90 14.09 2.85
C VAL A 259 11.29 13.02 1.84
N ILE A 260 10.52 12.91 0.76
CA ILE A 260 10.82 12.02 -0.37
C ILE A 260 11.38 12.86 -1.52
N VAL A 261 12.58 12.52 -1.99
CA VAL A 261 13.24 13.23 -3.09
C VAL A 261 13.27 12.33 -4.32
N MET A 262 12.54 12.71 -5.37
CA MET A 262 12.51 11.93 -6.61
C MET A 262 13.81 12.06 -7.38
N VAL A 263 14.29 10.95 -7.96
CA VAL A 263 15.50 10.90 -8.80
C VAL A 263 15.18 10.17 -10.11
N GLY A 264 15.80 10.62 -11.20
CA GLY A 264 15.79 9.91 -12.47
C GLY A 264 15.57 10.82 -13.68
N LEU A 265 15.83 10.26 -14.85
CA LEU A 265 15.72 10.95 -16.14
C LEU A 265 14.26 11.35 -16.47
N PRO A 266 14.04 12.31 -17.40
CA PRO A 266 12.72 12.56 -17.97
C PRO A 266 12.07 11.28 -18.55
N ALA A 267 10.72 11.23 -18.57
CA ALA A 267 9.94 10.08 -19.06
C ALA A 267 10.18 8.73 -18.35
N ARG A 268 10.65 8.74 -17.09
CA ARG A 268 10.77 7.54 -16.26
C ARG A 268 9.62 7.36 -15.26
N GLY A 269 8.44 7.91 -15.53
CA GLY A 269 7.25 7.71 -14.67
C GLY A 269 7.26 8.41 -13.29
N LYS A 270 8.22 9.27 -12.96
CA LYS A 270 8.32 9.95 -11.64
C LYS A 270 7.02 10.60 -11.18
N SER A 271 6.44 11.50 -11.99
CA SER A 271 5.20 12.20 -11.64
C SER A 271 3.99 11.27 -11.51
N TYR A 272 4.02 10.10 -12.14
CA TYR A 272 3.00 9.07 -11.93
C TYR A 272 3.18 8.49 -10.52
N ILE A 273 4.40 8.02 -10.21
CA ILE A 273 4.73 7.37 -8.94
C ILE A 273 4.40 8.31 -7.76
N THR A 274 4.78 9.59 -7.85
CA THR A 274 4.51 10.57 -6.78
C THR A 274 3.03 10.79 -6.53
N LYS A 275 2.20 10.91 -7.59
CA LYS A 275 0.75 11.08 -7.46
C LYS A 275 0.08 9.90 -6.79
N LYS A 276 0.40 8.67 -7.21
CA LYS A 276 -0.13 7.45 -6.60
C LYS A 276 0.34 7.28 -5.16
N LEU A 277 1.64 7.50 -4.89
CA LEU A 277 2.20 7.40 -3.54
C LEU A 277 1.60 8.45 -2.59
N ALA A 278 1.45 9.69 -3.04
CA ALA A 278 0.82 10.75 -2.25
C ALA A 278 -0.64 10.42 -1.93
N ARG A 279 -1.41 9.88 -2.89
CA ARG A 279 -2.79 9.42 -2.66
C ARG A 279 -2.82 8.32 -1.60
N TYR A 280 -1.93 7.33 -1.71
CA TYR A 280 -1.83 6.24 -0.75
C TYR A 280 -1.46 6.72 0.66
N LEU A 281 -0.46 7.59 0.80
CA LEU A 281 -0.04 8.09 2.12
C LEU A 281 -1.11 8.99 2.76
N ASN A 282 -1.78 9.84 1.98
CA ASN A 282 -2.94 10.60 2.45
C ASN A 282 -4.07 9.68 2.92
N TRP A 283 -4.31 8.58 2.20
CA TRP A 283 -5.28 7.56 2.62
C TRP A 283 -4.91 6.90 3.95
N LEU A 284 -3.63 6.63 4.17
CA LEU A 284 -3.11 6.19 5.47
C LEU A 284 -3.14 7.28 6.56
N GLN A 285 -3.69 8.46 6.26
CA GLN A 285 -3.83 9.61 7.16
C GLN A 285 -2.49 10.30 7.47
N HIS A 286 -1.54 10.22 6.54
CA HIS A 286 -0.33 11.02 6.56
C HIS A 286 -0.49 12.17 5.57
N ASP A 287 -0.61 13.39 6.09
CA ASP A 287 -0.77 14.61 5.28
C ASP A 287 0.41 14.75 4.32
N THR A 288 0.16 14.51 3.04
CA THR A 288 1.19 14.35 2.01
C THR A 288 0.95 15.32 0.86
N LYS A 289 1.98 16.09 0.50
CA LYS A 289 1.92 17.05 -0.62
C LYS A 289 3.09 16.87 -1.58
N ILE A 290 2.81 17.08 -2.87
CA ILE A 290 3.80 17.04 -3.95
C ILE A 290 4.23 18.47 -4.29
N PHE A 291 5.53 18.67 -4.41
CA PHE A 291 6.17 19.92 -4.77
C PHE A 291 6.90 19.73 -6.11
N ASN A 292 6.26 20.14 -7.21
CA ASN A 292 6.74 19.89 -8.57
C ASN A 292 7.59 21.05 -9.09
N VAL A 293 8.91 20.83 -9.15
CA VAL A 293 9.87 21.85 -9.61
C VAL A 293 9.63 22.24 -11.07
N GLY A 294 9.16 21.30 -11.90
CA GLY A 294 8.84 21.58 -13.31
C GLY A 294 7.68 22.55 -13.49
N GLU A 295 6.67 22.50 -12.62
CA GLU A 295 5.55 23.44 -12.61
C GLU A 295 5.98 24.84 -12.17
N ARG A 296 6.77 24.94 -11.10
CA ARG A 296 7.32 26.22 -10.63
C ARG A 296 8.25 26.85 -11.66
N ARG A 297 9.07 26.03 -12.34
CA ARG A 297 9.91 26.49 -13.45
C ARG A 297 9.07 27.12 -14.57
N ARG A 298 7.94 26.51 -14.96
CA ARG A 298 7.08 27.07 -16.01
C ARG A 298 6.55 28.44 -15.64
N GLN A 299 6.16 28.63 -14.37
CA GLN A 299 5.70 29.92 -13.86
C GLN A 299 6.83 30.95 -13.85
N ALA A 300 8.01 30.58 -13.36
CA ALA A 300 9.18 31.48 -13.28
C ALA A 300 9.75 31.87 -14.66
N ALA A 301 9.69 30.97 -15.64
CA ALA A 301 10.17 31.21 -17.01
C ALA A 301 9.15 31.96 -17.91
N GLY A 302 8.03 32.43 -17.36
CA GLY A 302 7.02 33.23 -18.09
C GLY A 302 5.97 32.41 -18.86
N GLY A 303 5.83 31.11 -18.60
CA GLY A 303 4.77 30.30 -19.20
C GLY A 303 3.40 30.63 -18.58
N HIS A 304 2.40 30.98 -19.40
CA HIS A 304 1.02 31.11 -18.94
C HIS A 304 0.56 29.79 -18.28
N PRO A 305 -0.08 29.85 -17.11
CA PRO A 305 -0.68 28.66 -16.53
C PRO A 305 -1.77 28.14 -17.48
N ALA A 306 -1.73 26.86 -17.82
CA ALA A 306 -2.97 26.15 -18.09
C ALA A 306 -3.75 26.19 -16.77
N GLN A 307 -4.64 27.18 -16.62
CA GLN A 307 -5.55 27.23 -15.50
C GLN A 307 -6.35 25.92 -15.49
N GLU A 308 -6.07 25.02 -14.55
CA GLU A 308 -7.16 24.27 -13.94
C GLU A 308 -8.05 25.33 -13.30
N LYS A 309 -9.17 25.68 -13.97
CA LYS A 309 -10.22 26.48 -13.36
C LYS A 309 -10.53 25.85 -12.00
N PRO A 310 -10.41 26.58 -10.87
CA PRO A 310 -11.13 26.18 -9.68
C PRO A 310 -12.60 26.13 -10.11
N ARG A 311 -13.25 24.99 -9.98
CA ARG A 311 -14.71 24.94 -10.08
C ARG A 311 -15.24 25.94 -9.06
N GLN A 312 -15.81 27.03 -9.55
CA GLN A 312 -16.52 28.00 -8.74
C GLN A 312 -17.51 27.23 -7.88
N ALA A 313 -17.41 27.41 -6.57
CA ALA A 313 -18.49 27.09 -5.68
C ALA A 313 -19.62 28.07 -6.02
N ASP A 314 -20.54 27.65 -6.89
CA ASP A 314 -21.83 28.29 -7.05
C ASP A 314 -22.60 28.13 -5.74
N SER A 315 -22.35 29.07 -4.84
CA SER A 315 -23.21 29.36 -3.71
C SER A 315 -24.28 30.34 -4.20
N GLN A 316 -25.19 29.86 -5.05
CA GLN A 316 -26.47 30.51 -5.22
C GLN A 316 -27.35 30.14 -4.03
N ILE A 317 -27.35 31.02 -3.03
CA ILE A 317 -28.34 31.04 -1.97
C ILE A 317 -29.64 31.59 -2.60
N PRO A 318 -30.79 30.90 -2.50
CA PRO A 318 -32.06 31.47 -2.92
C PRO A 318 -32.49 32.54 -1.91
N SER A 319 -32.89 33.69 -2.44
CA SER A 319 -33.42 34.85 -1.72
C SER A 319 -34.62 34.48 -0.85
N LEU A 320 -34.50 34.70 0.46
CA LEU A 320 -35.65 34.88 1.35
C LEU A 320 -35.63 36.29 1.94
N SER A 321 -36.78 36.92 1.79
CA SER A 321 -37.17 38.27 2.13
C SER A 321 -37.56 38.43 3.61
N GLN A 322 -37.57 39.69 4.09
CA GLN A 322 -38.22 40.22 5.31
C GLN A 322 -37.49 39.86 6.64
N LEU A 323 -37.08 40.77 7.55
CA LEU A 323 -37.72 41.95 8.18
C LEU A 323 -36.69 42.66 9.15
N PRO A 324 -36.99 43.70 9.97
CA PRO A 324 -36.46 45.06 9.82
C PRO A 324 -35.57 45.65 10.97
N ASN A 325 -34.96 46.81 10.66
CA ASN A 325 -34.63 48.00 11.47
C ASN A 325 -34.10 47.90 12.92
N GLY A 326 -32.92 48.52 13.14
CA GLY A 326 -32.50 49.08 14.43
C GLY A 326 -31.11 49.73 14.37
N LEU A 327 -31.06 51.06 14.46
CA LEU A 327 -29.88 51.95 14.45
C LEU A 327 -28.84 51.64 15.57
N ILE A 328 -27.55 51.95 15.34
CA ILE A 328 -26.80 53.15 15.83
C ILE A 328 -25.31 53.03 15.43
N ASP A 329 -24.76 54.16 14.94
CA ASP A 329 -23.40 54.47 14.48
C ASP A 329 -22.25 54.20 15.47
N PHE A 330 -21.05 53.85 14.99
CA PHE A 330 -19.92 54.79 14.82
C PHE A 330 -18.67 54.13 14.19
N ASN A 331 -17.95 54.98 13.47
CA ASN A 331 -16.96 54.77 12.44
C ASN A 331 -15.56 54.36 12.96
N THR A 332 -14.90 53.33 12.40
CA THR A 332 -13.43 53.33 12.22
C THR A 332 -13.00 52.36 11.11
N GLN A 333 -12.46 52.92 10.02
CA GLN A 333 -11.78 52.20 8.95
C GLN A 333 -10.39 51.75 9.42
N HIS A 334 -10.06 50.46 9.27
CA HIS A 334 -8.68 50.03 9.05
C HIS A 334 -8.67 48.84 8.09
N THR A 335 -8.47 49.16 6.82
CA THR A 335 -7.98 48.26 5.79
C THR A 335 -6.46 48.14 5.93
N THR A 336 -5.94 46.92 6.10
CA THR A 336 -4.52 46.63 5.82
C THR A 336 -4.43 45.45 4.85
N LYS A 337 -4.44 45.81 3.56
CA LYS A 337 -3.73 45.03 2.53
C LYS A 337 -2.25 45.39 2.67
N SER A 338 -1.39 44.41 2.92
CA SER A 338 0.05 44.55 2.68
C SER A 338 0.45 43.55 1.60
N SER A 339 0.40 44.02 0.36
CA SER A 339 1.27 43.55 -0.71
C SER A 339 2.72 43.86 -0.32
N GLN A 340 3.58 42.85 -0.25
CA GLN A 340 5.03 43.06 -0.30
C GLN A 340 5.56 42.72 -1.70
N PRO A 341 6.58 43.45 -2.20
CA PRO A 341 6.93 43.48 -3.62
C PRO A 341 7.95 42.41 -4.01
N LEU A 342 7.99 42.13 -5.32
CA LEU A 342 9.03 41.37 -6.02
C LEU A 342 10.42 41.90 -5.64
N ALA A 343 11.32 41.02 -5.22
CA ALA A 343 12.70 41.36 -4.92
C ALA A 343 13.47 41.72 -6.20
N GLU A 344 14.12 42.87 -6.15
CA GLU A 344 15.02 43.44 -7.14
C GLU A 344 16.40 42.76 -7.05
N ILE A 345 16.99 42.40 -8.19
CA ILE A 345 18.27 41.68 -8.28
C ILE A 345 19.42 42.66 -8.02
N VAL A 346 20.21 42.43 -6.96
CA VAL A 346 21.43 43.20 -6.66
C VAL A 346 22.67 42.37 -6.99
N LEU A 347 23.51 42.89 -7.89
CA LEU A 347 24.84 42.37 -8.18
C LEU A 347 25.89 43.27 -7.49
N ASN A 348 26.77 42.68 -6.69
CA ASN A 348 28.05 43.19 -6.12
C ASN A 348 28.25 44.72 -6.13
N GLY A 349 28.06 45.35 -4.97
CA GLY A 349 27.93 46.81 -4.84
C GLY A 349 29.15 47.68 -5.15
N HIS A 350 28.86 48.95 -5.47
CA HIS A 350 29.47 50.16 -4.86
C HIS A 350 28.63 51.43 -5.16
N THR A 351 28.49 52.25 -4.11
CA THR A 351 28.19 53.71 -4.01
C THR A 351 26.78 54.30 -4.27
N LYS A 352 26.32 55.02 -3.22
CA LYS A 352 25.09 55.82 -3.06
C LYS A 352 25.11 57.15 -3.84
N LEU A 353 23.95 57.63 -4.28
CA LEU A 353 23.60 59.07 -4.40
C LEU A 353 22.08 59.27 -4.18
N GLU A 354 21.70 60.34 -3.47
CA GLU A 354 20.32 60.70 -3.07
C GLU A 354 19.52 61.42 -4.18
N PRO A 355 18.16 61.47 -4.10
CA PRO A 355 17.30 62.04 -5.15
C PRO A 355 16.84 63.49 -4.88
N PRO A 356 16.53 64.30 -5.91
CA PRO A 356 15.71 65.50 -5.74
C PRO A 356 14.23 65.25 -6.12
N ALA A 357 13.38 66.06 -5.50
CA ALA A 357 11.93 65.93 -5.35
C ALA A 357 11.08 66.18 -6.61
N THR A 358 9.90 65.57 -6.62
CA THR A 358 8.79 65.85 -7.55
C THR A 358 7.81 66.88 -6.95
N PRO A 359 7.14 67.72 -7.77
CA PRO A 359 5.85 68.31 -7.43
C PRO A 359 4.67 67.67 -8.23
N PRO A 360 3.41 67.89 -7.79
CA PRO A 360 2.27 66.97 -8.00
C PRO A 360 1.30 67.40 -9.14
N PRO A 361 0.23 66.61 -9.44
CA PRO A 361 -0.43 66.54 -10.74
C PRO A 361 -1.74 67.33 -10.87
N GLN A 362 -2.23 67.48 -12.10
CA GLN A 362 -3.60 67.92 -12.39
C GLN A 362 -4.40 66.94 -13.27
N ARG A 363 -5.70 66.95 -12.96
CA ARG A 363 -6.85 66.08 -13.26
C ARG A 363 -7.35 66.04 -14.72
N ALA A 364 -8.16 65.00 -14.95
CA ALA A 364 -9.40 64.96 -15.78
C ALA A 364 -9.20 64.90 -17.31
N THR A 365 -10.00 64.23 -18.16
CA THR A 365 -11.31 63.53 -18.06
C THR A 365 -11.59 62.87 -19.43
N MET A 366 -12.36 61.78 -19.41
CA MET A 366 -13.38 61.34 -20.42
C MET A 366 -12.98 60.85 -21.83
N ALA A 367 -13.48 59.65 -22.13
CA ALA A 367 -13.74 59.04 -23.45
C ALA A 367 -14.99 59.71 -24.11
N PRO A 368 -15.49 59.38 -25.35
CA PRO A 368 -15.29 58.14 -26.12
C PRO A 368 -15.31 58.21 -27.69
N ALA A 369 -15.13 57.03 -28.30
CA ALA A 369 -15.80 56.53 -29.53
C ALA A 369 -15.15 56.64 -30.95
N ALA A 370 -15.36 55.52 -31.69
CA ALA A 370 -15.57 55.33 -33.14
C ALA A 370 -14.40 54.97 -34.10
N LEU A 371 -14.41 53.69 -34.52
CA LEU A 371 -14.34 53.09 -35.88
C LEU A 371 -13.75 53.91 -37.07
N HIS A 372 -12.66 53.42 -37.70
CA HIS A 372 -12.61 52.81 -39.05
C HIS A 372 -11.17 52.68 -39.60
N ASP A 373 -10.84 51.46 -40.02
CA ASP A 373 -10.18 50.99 -41.26
C ASP A 373 -9.00 51.70 -41.98
N THR A 374 -8.11 50.82 -42.48
CA THR A 374 -7.22 50.87 -43.66
C THR A 374 -5.81 51.50 -43.62
N SER A 375 -4.85 50.59 -43.86
CA SER A 375 -3.64 50.64 -44.73
C SER A 375 -2.51 51.66 -44.54
N ASP A 376 -1.35 51.07 -44.22
CA ASP A 376 -0.01 51.24 -44.81
C ASP A 376 0.94 52.41 -44.48
N THR A 377 2.19 51.96 -44.22
CA THR A 377 3.54 52.57 -44.37
C THR A 377 4.21 53.36 -43.21
N ALA A 378 5.07 52.62 -42.49
CA ALA A 378 6.46 52.92 -42.00
C ALA A 378 6.74 54.06 -40.99
N PRO A 379 7.91 54.11 -40.33
CA PRO A 379 8.69 53.07 -39.63
C PRO A 379 8.79 53.39 -38.12
N THR A 380 8.73 52.39 -37.22
CA THR A 380 8.89 52.64 -35.77
C THR A 380 10.23 52.11 -35.25
N LEU A 381 10.96 53.02 -34.60
CA LEU A 381 12.16 52.82 -33.78
C LEU A 381 12.06 51.58 -32.86
N PRO A 382 13.18 50.93 -32.52
CA PRO A 382 13.18 49.67 -31.80
C PRO A 382 12.56 49.86 -30.42
N ARG A 383 11.42 49.20 -30.19
CA ARG A 383 10.86 49.02 -28.85
C ARG A 383 11.79 48.06 -28.10
N SER A 384 12.16 48.45 -26.90
CA SER A 384 12.93 47.65 -25.95
C SER A 384 12.26 46.30 -25.69
N ASP A 385 12.84 45.23 -26.25
CA ASP A 385 12.54 43.84 -25.90
C ASP A 385 12.86 43.59 -24.43
N SER A 386 11.84 43.55 -23.57
CA SER A 386 12.00 43.13 -22.17
C SER A 386 10.84 42.29 -21.64
N GLN A 387 10.02 41.69 -22.52
CA GLN A 387 8.99 40.71 -22.13
C GLN A 387 8.79 39.62 -23.19
N GLN A 388 9.86 38.95 -23.63
CA GLN A 388 9.74 37.61 -24.24
C GLN A 388 10.10 36.57 -23.18
N GLY A 389 9.18 35.64 -22.89
CA GLY A 389 9.44 34.51 -21.98
C GLY A 389 10.60 33.65 -22.48
N MET A 390 11.34 33.01 -21.57
CA MET A 390 12.49 32.17 -21.95
C MET A 390 12.02 30.95 -22.77
N ASP A 391 12.72 30.67 -23.87
CA ASP A 391 12.55 29.44 -24.65
C ASP A 391 12.78 28.21 -23.74
N GLN A 392 11.84 27.25 -23.76
CA GLN A 392 11.89 26.01 -22.97
C GLN A 392 12.20 24.76 -23.83
N SER A 393 12.77 24.94 -25.02
CA SER A 393 13.31 23.87 -25.88
C SER A 393 14.41 23.07 -25.19
N ALA A 394 14.92 22.01 -25.85
CA ALA A 394 16.05 21.23 -25.34
C ALA A 394 17.27 22.09 -24.95
N ALA A 395 17.49 23.24 -25.61
CA ALA A 395 18.60 24.16 -25.33
C ALA A 395 18.53 24.79 -23.92
N PHE A 396 17.32 25.00 -23.39
CA PHE A 396 17.12 25.47 -22.01
C PHE A 396 17.70 24.48 -20.97
N PHE A 397 17.72 23.19 -21.30
CA PHE A 397 18.14 22.16 -20.36
C PHE A 397 19.64 21.83 -20.44
N ASP A 398 20.37 22.41 -21.40
CA ASP A 398 21.81 22.23 -21.56
C ASP A 398 22.58 22.70 -20.30
N PRO A 399 23.43 21.86 -19.69
CA PRO A 399 24.32 22.27 -18.61
C PRO A 399 25.24 23.46 -18.95
N ALA A 400 25.58 23.66 -20.23
CA ALA A 400 26.38 24.80 -20.68
C ALA A 400 25.63 26.14 -20.58
N ASN A 401 24.30 26.11 -20.56
CA ASN A 401 23.48 27.30 -20.36
C ASN A 401 23.48 27.68 -18.87
N LYS A 402 24.42 28.55 -18.47
CA LYS A 402 24.60 28.98 -17.08
C LYS A 402 23.37 29.68 -16.51
N GLU A 403 22.72 30.53 -17.29
CA GLU A 403 21.52 31.28 -16.85
C GLU A 403 20.35 30.34 -16.56
N ALA A 404 20.02 29.44 -17.50
CA ALA A 404 18.96 28.46 -17.30
C ALA A 404 19.30 27.42 -16.22
N SER A 405 20.58 27.10 -16.03
CA SER A 405 21.04 26.24 -14.94
C SER A 405 20.85 26.90 -13.57
N LEU A 406 21.21 28.19 -13.43
CA LEU A 406 21.00 28.97 -12.22
C LEU A 406 19.52 29.11 -11.88
N LEU A 407 18.68 29.46 -12.85
CA LEU A 407 17.23 29.53 -12.66
C LEU A 407 16.65 28.20 -12.18
N ARG A 408 17.04 27.07 -12.80
CA ARG A 408 16.59 25.73 -12.39
C ARG A 408 17.07 25.35 -10.99
N GLU A 409 18.25 25.80 -10.58
CA GLU A 409 18.78 25.58 -9.22
C GLU A 409 17.96 26.39 -8.20
N GLN A 410 17.78 27.68 -8.45
CA GLN A 410 17.03 28.59 -7.59
C GLN A 410 15.60 28.08 -7.37
N VAL A 411 14.87 27.80 -8.46
CA VAL A 411 13.49 27.28 -8.38
C VAL A 411 13.43 25.96 -7.62
N ALA A 412 14.43 25.08 -7.76
CA ALA A 412 14.47 23.82 -7.03
C ALA A 412 14.64 24.03 -5.52
N MET A 413 15.48 24.97 -5.10
CA MET A 413 15.73 25.27 -3.68
C MET A 413 14.56 26.02 -3.04
N GLU A 414 13.96 27.00 -3.72
CA GLU A 414 12.74 27.68 -3.25
C GLU A 414 11.59 26.67 -3.08
N THR A 415 11.45 25.73 -4.02
CA THR A 415 10.45 24.66 -3.93
C THR A 415 10.72 23.72 -2.74
N LEU A 416 12.00 23.45 -2.44
CA LEU A 416 12.39 22.67 -1.25
C LEU A 416 12.09 23.45 0.04
N ASP A 417 12.27 24.77 0.05
CA ASP A 417 11.95 25.60 1.21
C ASP A 417 10.46 25.58 1.54
N GLU A 418 9.59 25.68 0.53
CA GLU A 418 8.15 25.54 0.73
C GLU A 418 7.75 24.16 1.22
N LEU A 419 8.45 23.12 0.75
CA LEU A 419 8.25 21.75 1.23
C LEU A 419 8.60 21.66 2.71
N LEU A 420 9.73 22.22 3.12
CA LEU A 420 10.16 22.26 4.51
C LEU A 420 9.22 23.11 5.37
N ASP A 421 8.67 24.22 4.87
CA ASP A 421 7.67 25.00 5.59
C ASP A 421 6.39 24.19 5.83
N PHE A 422 5.92 23.46 4.81
CA PHE A 422 4.78 22.56 4.96
C PHE A 422 5.01 21.48 6.04
N ILE A 423 6.23 20.94 6.14
CA ILE A 423 6.61 19.89 7.08
C ILE A 423 6.87 20.44 8.49
N LEU A 424 7.57 21.56 8.62
CA LEU A 424 8.05 22.08 9.90
C LEU A 424 7.02 23.04 10.54
N LEU A 425 6.48 23.95 9.73
CA LEU A 425 5.56 24.99 10.18
C LEU A 425 4.09 24.60 10.01
N GLY A 426 3.79 23.72 9.04
CA GLY A 426 2.46 23.22 8.76
C GLY A 426 2.08 21.90 9.44
N SER A 427 0.97 21.30 8.98
CA SER A 427 0.47 19.98 9.39
C SER A 427 1.10 18.81 8.63
N GLY A 428 2.06 19.09 7.74
CA GLY A 428 2.62 18.11 6.82
C GLY A 428 3.31 16.96 7.53
N SER A 429 3.01 15.74 7.09
CA SER A 429 3.68 14.50 7.50
C SER A 429 4.70 14.04 6.47
N VAL A 430 4.38 14.19 5.17
CA VAL A 430 5.26 13.79 4.06
C VAL A 430 5.33 14.87 2.98
N GLY A 431 6.53 15.30 2.63
CA GLY A 431 6.78 16.21 1.51
C GLY A 431 7.47 15.47 0.38
N ILE A 432 6.93 15.53 -0.85
CA ILE A 432 7.53 14.89 -2.01
C ILE A 432 8.09 15.95 -2.96
N LEU A 433 9.41 16.01 -3.13
CA LEU A 433 10.08 16.87 -4.09
C LEU A 433 10.16 16.17 -5.46
N ASP A 434 9.29 16.54 -6.39
CA ASP A 434 9.24 15.97 -7.75
C ASP A 434 10.12 16.79 -8.72
N ALA A 435 11.33 16.28 -8.95
CA ALA A 435 12.30 16.80 -9.91
C ALA A 435 13.17 15.66 -10.47
N THR A 436 14.11 15.98 -11.37
CA THR A 436 15.06 14.98 -11.89
C THR A 436 16.12 14.58 -10.88
N ASN A 437 16.66 15.53 -10.12
CA ASN A 437 17.72 15.35 -9.11
C ASN A 437 18.81 14.35 -9.56
N SER A 438 19.17 14.44 -10.84
CA SER A 438 19.93 13.42 -11.57
C SER A 438 21.43 13.48 -11.32
N THR A 439 21.92 14.54 -10.67
CA THR A 439 23.35 14.73 -10.38
C THR A 439 23.64 14.54 -8.90
N LEU A 440 24.81 13.99 -8.59
CA LEU A 440 25.26 13.82 -7.21
C LEU A 440 25.30 15.15 -6.45
N LYS A 441 25.91 16.18 -7.06
CA LYS A 441 26.03 17.52 -6.47
C LYS A 441 24.69 18.11 -6.04
N ARG A 442 23.62 17.96 -6.83
CA ARG A 442 22.28 18.44 -6.47
C ARG A 442 21.75 17.72 -5.24
N ARG A 443 21.92 16.39 -5.17
CA ARG A 443 21.47 15.58 -4.02
C ARG A 443 22.21 15.96 -2.74
N GLU A 444 23.52 16.21 -2.82
CA GLU A 444 24.31 16.71 -1.69
C GLU A 444 23.79 18.04 -1.16
N VAL A 445 23.49 18.99 -2.06
CA VAL A 445 22.94 20.29 -1.67
C VAL A 445 21.57 20.14 -1.02
N ILE A 446 20.68 19.30 -1.59
CA ILE A 446 19.36 19.02 -1.01
C ILE A 446 19.51 18.45 0.41
N VAL A 447 20.34 17.43 0.61
CA VAL A 447 20.53 16.83 1.94
C VAL A 447 21.09 17.87 2.91
N ARG A 448 22.11 18.62 2.51
CA ARG A 448 22.71 19.66 3.35
C ARG A 448 21.67 20.70 3.77
N HIS A 449 20.90 21.22 2.83
CA HIS A 449 19.86 22.22 3.08
C HIS A 449 18.78 21.71 4.02
N ILE A 450 18.33 20.46 3.84
CA ILE A 450 17.37 19.82 4.76
C ILE A 450 17.96 19.71 6.17
N ARG A 451 19.24 19.30 6.29
CA ARG A 451 19.91 19.13 7.59
C ARG A 451 20.12 20.47 8.30
N GLU A 452 20.46 21.53 7.56
CA GLU A 452 20.61 22.89 8.09
C GLU A 452 19.28 23.44 8.61
N ARG A 453 18.17 23.23 7.90
CA ARG A 453 16.85 23.75 8.28
C ARG A 453 16.11 22.91 9.32
N ALA A 454 16.18 21.58 9.23
CA ALA A 454 15.33 20.66 10.00
C ALA A 454 16.12 19.78 10.99
N GLY A 455 17.45 19.85 10.97
CA GLY A 455 18.31 18.99 11.76
C GLY A 455 18.41 17.54 11.23
N PRO A 456 19.14 16.67 11.96
CA PRO A 456 19.34 15.28 11.56
C PRO A 456 18.11 14.39 11.78
N GLU A 457 17.13 14.85 12.56
CA GLU A 457 15.96 14.05 12.93
C GLU A 457 14.98 13.85 11.77
N LEU A 458 14.84 14.83 10.87
CA LEU A 458 13.91 14.72 9.73
C LEU A 458 14.36 13.61 8.77
N ASN A 459 13.51 12.61 8.56
CA ASN A 459 13.83 11.52 7.63
C ASN A 459 13.85 12.03 6.19
N VAL A 460 14.84 11.54 5.42
CA VAL A 460 14.97 11.80 3.99
C VAL A 460 15.07 10.47 3.28
N LEU A 461 14.29 10.29 2.22
CA LEU A 461 14.27 9.10 1.38
C LEU A 461 14.41 9.50 -0.09
N PHE A 462 15.44 9.02 -0.76
CA PHE A 462 15.53 9.16 -2.21
C PHE A 462 14.71 8.07 -2.90
N LEU A 463 13.93 8.44 -3.91
CA LEU A 463 13.17 7.50 -4.72
C LEU A 463 13.55 7.67 -6.19
N GLU A 464 14.38 6.76 -6.67
CA GLU A 464 14.80 6.73 -8.07
C GLU A 464 13.88 5.88 -8.92
N SER A 465 13.47 6.41 -10.07
CA SER A 465 12.76 5.66 -11.10
C SER A 465 13.62 5.48 -12.34
N GLN A 466 13.95 4.22 -12.65
CA GLN A 466 14.68 3.81 -13.83
C GLN A 466 13.78 3.02 -14.77
N CYS A 467 13.93 3.25 -16.06
CA CYS A 467 13.21 2.51 -17.11
C CYS A 467 14.25 2.06 -18.12
N LEU A 468 14.58 0.78 -18.11
CA LEU A 468 15.52 0.11 -19.00
C LEU A 468 14.79 -0.56 -20.17
N ASN A 469 13.53 -0.94 -19.97
CA ASN A 469 12.66 -1.41 -21.04
C ASN A 469 12.36 -0.27 -22.04
N GLN A 470 12.63 -0.51 -23.32
CA GLN A 470 12.47 0.48 -24.39
C GLN A 470 11.01 0.77 -24.72
N ASP A 471 10.16 -0.26 -24.84
CA ASP A 471 8.72 -0.09 -25.15
C ASP A 471 8.01 0.76 -24.08
N LEU A 472 8.31 0.48 -22.80
CA LEU A 472 7.82 1.25 -21.66
C LEU A 472 8.34 2.69 -21.68
N LEU A 473 9.60 2.90 -22.06
CA LEU A 473 10.17 4.24 -22.21
C LEU A 473 9.44 5.00 -23.31
N GLU A 474 9.25 4.41 -24.49
CA GLU A 474 8.57 5.02 -25.63
C GLU A 474 7.14 5.43 -25.30
N ALA A 475 6.38 4.55 -24.64
CA ALA A 475 5.04 4.88 -24.15
C ALA A 475 5.06 6.02 -23.12
N ASN A 476 6.03 6.04 -22.21
CA ASN A 476 6.19 7.15 -21.26
C ASN A 476 6.60 8.46 -21.94
N MET A 477 7.42 8.42 -22.99
CA MET A 477 7.76 9.59 -23.79
C MET A 477 6.50 10.16 -24.42
N ARG A 478 5.66 9.31 -25.03
CA ARG A 478 4.41 9.72 -25.66
C ARG A 478 3.44 10.38 -24.69
N LEU A 479 3.28 9.83 -23.48
CA LEU A 479 2.52 10.49 -22.41
C LEU A 479 3.08 11.87 -22.04
N LYS A 480 4.39 12.08 -22.21
CA LYS A 480 5.04 13.36 -21.95
C LYS A 480 4.81 14.37 -23.06
N LEU A 481 4.67 13.93 -24.31
CA LEU A 481 4.34 14.79 -25.46
C LEU A 481 2.96 15.42 -25.34
N ASN A 482 2.01 14.71 -24.71
CA ASN A 482 0.69 15.27 -24.35
C ASN A 482 0.74 16.27 -23.18
N GLY A 483 1.92 16.49 -22.59
CA GLY A 483 2.13 17.43 -21.49
C GLY A 483 2.19 18.89 -21.95
N PRO A 484 2.09 19.86 -21.02
CA PRO A 484 2.05 21.28 -21.35
C PRO A 484 3.32 21.80 -22.05
N ASP A 485 4.45 21.10 -21.91
CA ASP A 485 5.71 21.46 -22.56
C ASP A 485 5.66 21.22 -24.10
N TYR A 486 4.79 20.32 -24.60
CA TYR A 486 4.78 19.83 -25.99
C TYR A 486 3.40 19.76 -26.65
N LYS A 487 2.32 20.03 -25.90
CA LYS A 487 0.92 19.79 -26.31
C LYS A 487 0.55 20.41 -27.67
N GLU A 488 1.07 21.59 -27.96
CA GLU A 488 0.75 22.35 -29.19
C GLU A 488 1.77 22.11 -30.32
N MET A 489 2.75 21.24 -30.11
CA MET A 489 3.78 20.90 -31.10
C MET A 489 3.36 19.65 -31.89
N ASP A 490 3.84 19.54 -33.13
CA ASP A 490 3.70 18.32 -33.91
C ASP A 490 4.32 17.12 -33.14
N PRO A 491 3.63 15.96 -33.03
CA PRO A 491 4.10 14.83 -32.22
C PRO A 491 5.48 14.29 -32.61
N VAL A 492 5.86 14.35 -33.88
CA VAL A 492 7.16 13.85 -34.36
C VAL A 492 8.26 14.83 -33.96
N VAL A 493 8.02 16.12 -34.18
CA VAL A 493 8.95 17.20 -33.78
C VAL A 493 9.12 17.23 -32.26
N ALA A 494 8.02 17.10 -31.52
CA ALA A 494 8.01 17.04 -30.07
C ALA A 494 8.82 15.84 -29.54
N LEU A 495 8.68 14.67 -30.17
CA LEU A 495 9.47 13.48 -29.82
C LEU A 495 10.96 13.71 -30.06
N GLU A 496 11.33 14.37 -31.16
CA GLU A 496 12.73 14.64 -31.48
C GLU A 496 13.37 15.61 -30.47
N ASP A 497 12.70 16.73 -30.16
CA ASP A 497 13.15 17.67 -29.11
C ASP A 497 13.26 16.97 -27.75
N PHE A 498 12.24 16.18 -27.40
CA PHE A 498 12.24 15.48 -26.12
C PHE A 498 13.38 14.45 -26.03
N ARG A 499 13.69 13.73 -27.13
CA ARG A 499 14.85 12.83 -27.19
C ARG A 499 16.16 13.59 -27.04
N LYS A 500 16.31 14.75 -27.67
CA LYS A 500 17.48 15.63 -27.48
C LYS A 500 17.61 16.04 -26.01
N ARG A 501 16.51 16.44 -25.37
CA ARG A 501 16.46 16.78 -23.95
C ARG A 501 16.88 15.59 -23.07
N VAL A 502 16.40 14.38 -23.33
CA VAL A 502 16.81 13.19 -22.56
C VAL A 502 18.31 12.94 -22.69
N LYS A 503 18.87 12.98 -23.91
CA LYS A 503 20.31 12.82 -24.17
C LYS A 503 21.16 13.83 -23.42
N VAL A 504 20.67 15.06 -23.25
CA VAL A 504 21.35 16.10 -22.46
C VAL A 504 21.44 15.70 -20.98
N TYR A 505 20.35 15.20 -20.40
CA TYR A 505 20.35 14.73 -19.00
C TYR A 505 21.23 13.48 -18.80
N GLU A 506 21.27 12.56 -19.78
CA GLU A 506 22.07 11.34 -19.71
C GLU A 506 23.57 11.61 -19.55
N LYS A 507 24.09 12.69 -20.15
CA LYS A 507 25.52 13.07 -20.03
C LYS A 507 25.97 13.34 -18.59
N ALA A 508 25.07 13.83 -17.74
CA ALA A 508 25.37 14.23 -16.37
C ALA A 508 24.67 13.36 -15.31
N TYR A 509 23.96 12.32 -15.75
CA TYR A 509 23.19 11.47 -14.85
C TYR A 509 24.09 10.52 -14.06
N VAL A 510 23.94 10.59 -12.74
CA VAL A 510 24.58 9.66 -11.80
C VAL A 510 23.45 8.97 -11.03
N PRO A 511 23.25 7.65 -11.23
CA PRO A 511 22.22 6.90 -10.53
C PRO A 511 22.47 6.86 -9.01
N LEU A 512 21.47 6.45 -8.24
CA LEU A 512 21.69 6.13 -6.82
C LEU A 512 22.51 4.84 -6.68
N GLY A 513 23.30 4.74 -5.60
CA GLY A 513 24.07 3.53 -5.32
C GLY A 513 25.22 3.79 -4.37
N GLU A 514 26.44 3.50 -4.81
CA GLU A 514 27.66 3.47 -3.97
C GLU A 514 27.84 4.69 -3.07
N TYR A 515 27.59 5.90 -3.58
CA TYR A 515 27.71 7.12 -2.78
C TYR A 515 26.69 7.15 -1.63
N GLU A 516 25.41 6.91 -1.93
CA GLU A 516 24.36 6.91 -0.91
C GLU A 516 24.58 5.79 0.11
N GLU A 517 25.05 4.62 -0.34
CA GLU A 517 25.38 3.50 0.54
C GLU A 517 26.55 3.84 1.48
N ALA A 518 27.64 4.41 0.96
CA ALA A 518 28.79 4.83 1.75
C ALA A 518 28.43 5.90 2.79
N ASN A 519 27.45 6.76 2.49
CA ASN A 519 27.00 7.83 3.37
C ASN A 519 25.75 7.47 4.20
N ASN A 520 25.30 6.21 4.18
CA ASN A 520 24.10 5.73 4.88
C ASN A 520 22.83 6.53 4.57
N ILE A 521 22.68 7.00 3.32
CA ILE A 521 21.54 7.76 2.86
C ILE A 521 20.43 6.79 2.42
N PRO A 522 19.21 6.87 2.99
CA PRO A 522 18.12 5.98 2.60
C PRO A 522 17.66 6.19 1.15
N PHE A 523 17.50 5.10 0.41
CA PHE A 523 16.93 5.17 -0.94
C PHE A 523 16.13 3.93 -1.35
N ILE A 524 15.29 4.14 -2.36
CA ILE A 524 14.60 3.11 -3.12
C ILE A 524 14.88 3.33 -4.61
N GLN A 525 15.34 2.31 -5.31
CA GLN A 525 15.41 2.29 -6.77
C GLN A 525 14.30 1.40 -7.32
N MET A 526 13.46 1.96 -8.17
CA MET A 526 12.40 1.27 -8.87
C MET A 526 12.81 1.13 -10.34
N ILE A 527 13.04 -0.09 -10.79
CA ILE A 527 13.49 -0.41 -12.14
C ILE A 527 12.32 -1.05 -12.90
N ASP A 528 12.04 -0.52 -14.10
CA ASP A 528 10.98 -0.97 -15.00
C ASP A 528 9.63 -1.11 -14.27
N VAL A 529 9.23 -0.04 -13.56
CA VAL A 529 7.90 0.04 -12.94
C VAL A 529 7.66 -1.12 -11.96
N GLY A 530 8.67 -1.38 -11.11
CA GLY A 530 8.55 -2.35 -10.02
C GLY A 530 8.98 -3.77 -10.38
N ARG A 531 9.45 -4.02 -11.62
CA ARG A 531 10.06 -5.30 -12.00
C ARG A 531 11.21 -5.68 -11.07
N LYS A 532 12.02 -4.69 -10.68
CA LYS A 532 13.02 -4.82 -9.63
C LYS A 532 12.97 -3.60 -8.74
N ILE A 533 12.96 -3.84 -7.43
CA ILE A 533 13.06 -2.81 -6.41
C ILE A 533 14.30 -3.09 -5.56
N ILE A 534 15.14 -2.07 -5.39
CA ILE A 534 16.30 -2.09 -4.50
C ILE A 534 16.02 -1.10 -3.39
N SER A 535 16.11 -1.53 -2.14
CA SER A 535 15.86 -0.68 -0.97
C SER A 535 17.11 -0.68 -0.08
N HIS A 536 17.57 0.50 0.31
CA HIS A 536 18.73 0.68 1.19
C HIS A 536 18.37 1.56 2.39
N GLN A 537 18.75 1.12 3.59
CA GLN A 537 18.58 1.87 4.86
C GLN A 537 17.15 2.40 5.09
N ILE A 538 16.11 1.60 4.77
CA ILE A 538 14.72 2.00 5.02
C ILE A 538 14.45 2.03 6.53
N ARG A 539 14.44 3.25 7.09
CA ARG A 539 14.20 3.51 8.51
C ARG A 539 12.94 4.36 8.69
N GLY A 540 12.25 4.13 9.80
CA GLY A 540 11.02 4.82 10.14
C GLY A 540 9.77 4.24 9.47
N PHE A 541 8.62 4.54 10.07
CA PHE A 541 7.34 3.98 9.64
C PHE A 541 6.93 4.43 8.24
N LEU A 542 7.03 5.74 7.95
CA LEU A 542 6.59 6.30 6.66
C LEU A 542 7.44 5.78 5.49
N SER A 543 8.75 5.65 5.66
CA SER A 543 9.64 5.08 4.63
C SER A 543 9.30 3.61 4.35
N ALA A 544 8.98 2.85 5.40
CA ALA A 544 8.54 1.46 5.26
C ALA A 544 7.18 1.36 4.55
N GLN A 545 6.22 2.25 4.85
CA GLN A 545 4.94 2.31 4.13
C GLN A 545 5.13 2.66 2.65
N ALA A 546 6.01 3.62 2.34
CA ALA A 546 6.34 3.95 0.96
C ALA A 546 6.94 2.76 0.22
N ASN A 547 7.93 2.07 0.83
CA ASN A 547 8.54 0.88 0.24
C ASN A 547 7.52 -0.25 0.01
N TYR A 548 6.66 -0.51 1.01
CA TYR A 548 5.60 -1.50 0.91
C TYR A 548 4.62 -1.21 -0.24
N TYR A 549 4.22 0.05 -0.41
CA TYR A 549 3.34 0.43 -1.51
C TYR A 549 4.01 0.25 -2.87
N LEU A 550 5.27 0.67 -3.00
CA LEU A 550 6.01 0.58 -4.26
C LEU A 550 6.22 -0.88 -4.70
N LEU A 551 6.40 -1.82 -3.76
CA LEU A 551 6.45 -3.26 -4.05
C LEU A 551 5.17 -3.81 -4.70
N ASN A 552 4.03 -3.15 -4.48
CA ASN A 552 2.72 -3.53 -5.01
C ASN A 552 2.27 -2.66 -6.19
N PHE A 553 3.14 -1.77 -6.68
CA PHE A 553 2.80 -0.80 -7.70
C PHE A 553 2.65 -1.46 -9.07
N ASN A 554 1.54 -1.21 -9.76
CA ASN A 554 1.40 -1.55 -11.18
C ASN A 554 0.70 -0.42 -11.97
N LEU A 555 0.90 -0.48 -13.29
CA LEU A 555 0.34 0.43 -14.29
C LEU A 555 -0.73 -0.21 -15.18
N ALA A 556 -1.10 -1.45 -14.90
CA ALA A 556 -1.95 -2.24 -15.77
C ALA A 556 -3.28 -1.54 -16.06
N PRO A 557 -3.65 -1.34 -17.34
CA PRO A 557 -4.95 -0.77 -17.69
C PRO A 557 -6.04 -1.77 -17.30
N ARG A 558 -6.97 -1.37 -16.44
CA ARG A 558 -8.04 -2.24 -15.92
C ARG A 558 -9.25 -1.42 -15.52
N GLN A 559 -10.36 -2.10 -15.32
CA GLN A 559 -11.58 -1.51 -14.77
C GLN A 559 -11.85 -2.06 -13.38
N ILE A 560 -12.16 -1.15 -12.45
CA ILE A 560 -12.61 -1.44 -11.10
C ILE A 560 -14.07 -1.01 -11.01
N TRP A 561 -14.96 -1.98 -10.93
CA TRP A 561 -16.39 -1.76 -10.82
C TRP A 561 -16.81 -1.88 -9.36
N ILE A 562 -17.64 -0.96 -8.90
CA ILE A 562 -18.17 -0.96 -7.53
C ILE A 562 -19.68 -0.82 -7.61
N CYS A 563 -20.43 -1.68 -6.93
CA CYS A 563 -21.85 -1.51 -6.71
C CYS A 563 -22.23 -1.97 -5.30
N ARG A 564 -23.44 -1.61 -4.90
CA ARG A 564 -24.11 -2.26 -3.76
C ARG A 564 -24.74 -3.55 -4.25
N HIS A 565 -24.98 -4.47 -3.33
CA HIS A 565 -25.91 -5.58 -3.54
C HIS A 565 -27.26 -5.09 -4.06
N GLY A 566 -28.00 -5.96 -4.75
CA GLY A 566 -29.38 -5.73 -5.15
C GLY A 566 -30.29 -5.46 -3.95
N LEU A 567 -31.49 -4.91 -4.18
CA LEU A 567 -32.45 -4.63 -3.12
C LEU A 567 -32.72 -5.88 -2.28
N SER A 568 -32.58 -5.78 -0.95
CA SER A 568 -32.79 -6.88 0.00
C SER A 568 -34.06 -6.68 0.83
N GLU A 569 -34.58 -7.76 1.43
CA GLU A 569 -35.76 -7.71 2.32
C GLU A 569 -35.55 -6.75 3.50
N ASP A 570 -34.33 -6.68 4.07
CA ASP A 570 -34.01 -5.73 5.12
C ASP A 570 -34.04 -4.28 4.62
N ASN A 571 -33.71 -4.01 3.34
CA ASN A 571 -33.86 -2.67 2.78
C ASN A 571 -35.33 -2.28 2.61
N VAL A 572 -36.17 -3.22 2.14
CA VAL A 572 -37.62 -3.00 2.02
C VAL A 572 -38.23 -2.69 3.39
N ALA A 573 -37.75 -3.37 4.44
CA ALA A 573 -38.16 -3.11 5.82
C ALA A 573 -37.50 -1.89 6.48
N GLY A 574 -36.57 -1.20 5.80
CA GLY A 574 -35.83 -0.05 6.35
C GLY A 574 -34.91 -0.39 7.53
N LYS A 575 -34.44 -1.64 7.63
CA LYS A 575 -33.58 -2.13 8.72
C LYS A 575 -32.10 -1.90 8.45
N LEU A 576 -31.35 -1.71 9.52
CA LEU A 576 -29.90 -1.57 9.53
C LEU A 576 -29.22 -2.93 9.55
N GLY A 577 -28.13 -3.06 8.80
CA GLY A 577 -27.27 -4.24 8.79
C GLY A 577 -28.02 -5.50 8.33
N GLY A 578 -28.08 -6.52 9.19
CA GLY A 578 -28.76 -7.78 8.94
C GLY A 578 -28.05 -8.66 7.91
N ASP A 579 -28.69 -9.77 7.56
CA ASP A 579 -28.22 -10.75 6.58
C ASP A 579 -29.40 -11.39 5.82
N SER A 580 -30.38 -10.55 5.44
CA SER A 580 -31.52 -11.02 4.66
C SER A 580 -31.14 -11.41 3.24
N ASP A 581 -32.02 -12.20 2.62
CA ASP A 581 -31.98 -12.49 1.20
C ASP A 581 -32.34 -11.25 0.35
N LEU A 582 -32.09 -11.36 -0.96
CA LEU A 582 -32.55 -10.40 -1.95
C LEU A 582 -34.09 -10.41 -2.04
N ALA A 583 -34.66 -9.22 -2.17
CA ALA A 583 -36.04 -9.06 -2.58
C ALA A 583 -36.20 -9.40 -4.08
N PRO A 584 -37.41 -9.66 -4.59
CA PRO A 584 -37.62 -10.02 -6.01
C PRO A 584 -36.98 -9.03 -6.99
N GLU A 585 -37.08 -7.73 -6.70
CA GLU A 585 -36.45 -6.67 -7.50
C GLU A 585 -34.91 -6.73 -7.46
N GLY A 586 -34.33 -7.12 -6.32
CA GLY A 586 -32.89 -7.33 -6.20
C GLY A 586 -32.38 -8.48 -7.06
N VAL A 587 -33.20 -9.53 -7.26
CA VAL A 587 -32.89 -10.65 -8.16
C VAL A 587 -32.91 -10.21 -9.63
N GLU A 588 -33.85 -9.35 -10.03
CA GLU A 588 -33.89 -8.75 -11.37
C GLU A 588 -32.65 -7.89 -11.63
N PHE A 589 -32.27 -7.06 -10.66
CA PHE A 589 -31.02 -6.29 -10.70
C PHE A 589 -29.80 -7.19 -10.89
N ALA A 590 -29.69 -8.29 -10.14
CA ALA A 590 -28.56 -9.21 -10.20
C ALA A 590 -28.41 -9.84 -11.59
N LYS A 591 -29.51 -10.28 -12.22
CA LYS A 591 -29.51 -10.81 -13.59
C LYS A 591 -29.11 -9.75 -14.62
N ALA A 592 -29.63 -8.53 -14.47
CA ALA A 592 -29.26 -7.42 -15.35
C ALA A 592 -27.77 -7.07 -15.21
N LEU A 593 -27.23 -7.13 -13.99
CA LEU A 593 -25.83 -6.82 -13.71
C LEU A 593 -24.90 -7.79 -14.44
N THR A 594 -25.13 -9.10 -14.35
CA THR A 594 -24.32 -10.10 -15.05
C THR A 594 -24.26 -9.83 -16.56
N ARG A 595 -25.42 -9.72 -17.22
CA ARG A 595 -25.48 -9.46 -18.67
C ARG A 595 -24.79 -8.15 -19.06
N PHE A 596 -24.95 -7.12 -18.24
CA PHE A 596 -24.29 -5.84 -18.48
C PHE A 596 -22.77 -5.94 -18.36
N MET A 597 -22.26 -6.72 -17.40
CA MET A 597 -20.83 -6.92 -17.24
C MET A 597 -20.22 -7.72 -18.41
N ASP A 598 -20.93 -8.71 -18.94
CA ASP A 598 -20.51 -9.45 -20.13
C ASP A 598 -20.32 -8.51 -21.33
N GLU A 599 -21.29 -7.61 -21.56
CA GLU A 599 -21.20 -6.58 -22.61
C GLU A 599 -20.02 -5.63 -22.37
N LYS A 600 -19.84 -5.12 -21.14
CA LYS A 600 -18.74 -4.19 -20.82
C LYS A 600 -17.36 -4.84 -20.91
N ARG A 601 -17.26 -6.13 -20.64
CA ARG A 601 -16.03 -6.89 -20.87
C ARG A 601 -15.69 -6.94 -22.36
N SER A 602 -16.67 -7.30 -23.20
CA SER A 602 -16.48 -7.34 -24.66
C SER A 602 -16.14 -5.97 -25.24
N GLU A 603 -16.88 -4.91 -24.87
CA GLU A 603 -16.61 -3.54 -25.30
C GLU A 603 -15.18 -3.09 -24.93
N TRP A 604 -14.73 -3.44 -23.72
CA TRP A 604 -13.37 -3.11 -23.28
C TRP A 604 -12.33 -3.79 -24.16
N GLU A 605 -12.48 -5.09 -24.42
CA GLU A 605 -11.56 -5.87 -25.24
C GLU A 605 -11.46 -5.30 -26.66
N SER A 606 -12.60 -5.06 -27.32
CA SER A 606 -12.64 -4.43 -28.65
C SER A 606 -11.95 -3.06 -28.65
N LYS A 607 -12.22 -2.22 -27.64
CA LYS A 607 -11.59 -0.90 -27.51
C LYS A 607 -10.08 -1.00 -27.29
N GLN A 608 -9.59 -1.97 -26.51
CA GLN A 608 -8.15 -2.16 -26.33
C GLN A 608 -7.47 -2.59 -27.62
N ILE A 609 -8.07 -3.53 -28.36
CA ILE A 609 -7.56 -4.00 -29.65
C ILE A 609 -7.52 -2.84 -30.66
N GLU A 610 -8.60 -2.07 -30.77
CA GLU A 610 -8.67 -0.90 -31.64
C GLU A 610 -7.62 0.16 -31.25
N THR A 611 -7.47 0.43 -29.95
CA THR A 611 -6.46 1.37 -29.46
C THR A 611 -5.06 0.90 -29.85
N MET A 612 -4.75 -0.39 -29.69
CA MET A 612 -3.45 -0.95 -30.07
C MET A 612 -3.21 -0.87 -31.59
N ARG A 613 -4.21 -1.21 -32.41
CA ARG A 613 -4.14 -1.09 -33.89
C ARG A 613 -3.90 0.36 -34.32
N ASN A 614 -4.49 1.34 -33.61
CA ASN A 614 -4.39 2.77 -33.90
C ASN A 614 -3.24 3.46 -33.14
N THR A 615 -2.27 2.71 -32.63
CA THR A 615 -1.06 3.26 -31.99
C THR A 615 0.18 2.98 -32.81
N HIS A 616 0.80 4.04 -33.34
CA HIS A 616 2.08 3.95 -34.04
C HIS A 616 3.23 4.50 -33.21
N PHE A 617 4.44 4.04 -33.52
CA PHE A 617 5.68 4.66 -33.06
C PHE A 617 6.66 4.85 -34.24
N PRO A 618 7.13 6.09 -34.52
CA PRO A 618 6.84 7.36 -33.83
C PRO A 618 5.35 7.77 -33.94
N PRO A 619 4.83 8.55 -32.96
CA PRO A 619 3.43 8.94 -32.93
C PRO A 619 3.09 9.86 -34.10
N ARG A 620 1.95 9.63 -34.73
CA ARG A 620 1.39 10.46 -35.82
C ARG A 620 0.26 11.36 -35.28
N PRO A 621 -0.02 12.50 -35.93
CA PRO A 621 -1.19 13.31 -35.61
C PRO A 621 -2.48 12.48 -35.64
N GLY A 622 -3.26 12.53 -34.55
CA GLY A 622 -4.51 11.78 -34.41
C GLY A 622 -4.36 10.36 -33.84
N ASP A 623 -3.15 9.82 -33.67
CA ASP A 623 -3.00 8.50 -33.07
C ASP A 623 -3.49 8.47 -31.60
N ALA A 624 -4.12 7.37 -31.19
CA ALA A 624 -4.58 7.18 -29.81
C ALA A 624 -3.40 7.02 -28.83
N THR A 625 -3.54 7.47 -27.58
CA THR A 625 -2.50 7.18 -26.57
C THR A 625 -2.46 5.67 -26.31
N PRO A 626 -1.27 5.02 -26.35
CA PRO A 626 -1.19 3.58 -26.17
C PRO A 626 -1.74 3.18 -24.80
N PRO A 627 -2.29 1.95 -24.69
CA PRO A 627 -2.61 1.40 -23.39
C PRO A 627 -1.40 1.51 -22.47
N ASN A 628 -1.64 1.77 -21.18
CA ASN A 628 -0.52 1.85 -20.22
C ASN A 628 0.32 0.57 -20.36
N PRO A 629 1.65 0.68 -20.47
CA PRO A 629 2.49 -0.49 -20.70
C PRO A 629 2.33 -1.45 -19.53
N HIS A 630 1.84 -2.65 -19.81
CA HIS A 630 1.89 -3.75 -18.88
C HIS A 630 3.14 -4.54 -19.22
N TYR A 631 4.04 -4.70 -18.25
CA TYR A 631 5.12 -5.66 -18.40
C TYR A 631 4.52 -7.06 -18.27
N THR A 632 4.38 -7.78 -19.39
CA THR A 632 4.18 -9.23 -19.38
C THR A 632 5.55 -9.88 -19.24
N PRO A 633 5.80 -10.71 -18.22
CA PRO A 633 6.99 -11.55 -18.20
C PRO A 633 6.86 -12.53 -19.37
N GLN A 634 7.62 -12.31 -20.45
CA GLN A 634 7.81 -13.32 -21.48
C GLN A 634 8.47 -14.52 -20.81
N SER A 635 7.72 -15.59 -20.61
CA SER A 635 8.30 -16.93 -20.45
C SER A 635 8.67 -17.39 -21.85
N PRO A 636 9.96 -17.55 -22.21
CA PRO A 636 10.32 -18.15 -23.47
C PRO A 636 10.07 -19.66 -23.35
N LEU A 637 8.89 -20.12 -23.76
CA LEU A 637 8.77 -21.50 -24.19
C LEU A 637 9.37 -21.56 -25.59
N LEU A 638 10.52 -22.23 -25.68
CA LEU A 638 11.05 -22.74 -26.94
C LEU A 638 9.97 -23.55 -27.64
N THR A 639 9.32 -22.99 -28.65
CA THR A 639 8.73 -23.80 -29.71
C THR A 639 9.83 -24.02 -30.73
N THR A 640 10.41 -25.22 -30.64
CA THR A 640 11.33 -25.78 -31.61
C THR A 640 10.77 -25.61 -33.02
N SER A 641 11.58 -25.00 -33.88
CA SER A 641 11.48 -25.15 -35.33
C SER A 641 11.49 -26.64 -35.68
N ASP A 642 10.41 -27.16 -36.25
CA ASP A 642 10.56 -28.24 -37.21
C ASP A 642 9.50 -28.14 -38.32
N SER A 643 9.99 -28.32 -39.53
CA SER A 643 9.33 -28.12 -40.81
C SER A 643 8.60 -29.38 -41.28
N GLY A 644 7.39 -29.22 -41.84
CA GLY A 644 6.74 -30.24 -42.68
C GLY A 644 5.65 -29.58 -43.55
N PRO A 645 5.57 -29.88 -44.87
CA PRO A 645 4.58 -29.28 -45.76
C PRO A 645 3.35 -30.19 -46.01
N GLN A 646 2.29 -29.55 -46.52
CA GLN A 646 1.03 -30.08 -47.11
C GLN A 646 -0.16 -30.09 -46.14
N ALA A 647 -1.06 -29.11 -46.17
CA ALA A 647 -2.06 -28.73 -47.19
C ALA A 647 -3.34 -29.57 -47.12
N GLU A 648 -4.31 -29.08 -46.33
CA GLU A 648 -5.74 -29.22 -46.63
C GLU A 648 -6.40 -27.86 -46.38
N LYS A 649 -7.11 -27.36 -47.39
CA LYS A 649 -7.87 -26.11 -47.37
C LYS A 649 -9.20 -26.40 -46.69
N GLU A 650 -9.37 -25.93 -45.48
CA GLU A 650 -10.68 -25.72 -44.86
C GLU A 650 -10.94 -24.23 -44.76
N GLU A 651 -12.20 -23.86 -44.98
CA GLU A 651 -12.70 -22.50 -45.08
C GLU A 651 -12.35 -21.71 -43.81
N GLN A 652 -11.38 -20.82 -43.92
CA GLN A 652 -11.02 -19.90 -42.86
C GLN A 652 -12.10 -18.82 -42.76
N GLU A 653 -12.97 -18.95 -41.75
CA GLU A 653 -13.47 -17.75 -41.07
C GLU A 653 -12.22 -16.93 -40.72
N GLU A 654 -12.19 -15.65 -41.10
CA GLU A 654 -11.14 -14.72 -40.70
C GLU A 654 -11.19 -14.57 -39.18
N GLU A 655 -10.58 -15.49 -38.44
CA GLU A 655 -10.20 -15.25 -37.05
C GLU A 655 -9.25 -14.05 -37.10
N GLU A 656 -9.75 -12.86 -36.75
CA GLU A 656 -8.92 -11.66 -36.63
C GLU A 656 -7.78 -11.98 -35.66
N GLU A 657 -6.57 -12.19 -36.17
CA GLU A 657 -5.39 -12.44 -35.35
C GLU A 657 -5.26 -11.29 -34.34
N LEU A 658 -5.33 -11.64 -33.05
CA LEU A 658 -5.16 -10.68 -31.96
C LEU A 658 -3.80 -9.98 -32.12
N PRO A 659 -3.72 -8.65 -31.86
CA PRO A 659 -2.46 -7.94 -31.98
C PRO A 659 -1.39 -8.56 -31.09
N ALA A 660 -0.18 -8.71 -31.64
CA ALA A 660 0.95 -9.36 -30.96
C ALA A 660 1.19 -8.75 -29.56
N GLY A 661 1.09 -9.59 -28.52
CA GLY A 661 1.29 -9.19 -27.13
C GLY A 661 0.03 -8.82 -26.36
N TYR A 662 -1.16 -8.88 -26.97
CA TYR A 662 -2.43 -8.76 -26.25
C TYR A 662 -2.87 -10.10 -25.65
N SER A 663 -3.09 -10.13 -24.34
CA SER A 663 -3.72 -11.25 -23.64
C SER A 663 -5.00 -10.75 -22.96
N PRO A 664 -6.18 -11.38 -23.18
CA PRO A 664 -7.38 -11.09 -22.42
C PRO A 664 -7.11 -11.20 -20.93
N LYS A 665 -7.64 -10.25 -20.17
CA LYS A 665 -7.44 -10.22 -18.72
C LYS A 665 -8.54 -10.99 -18.01
N ALA A 666 -8.20 -11.58 -16.88
CA ALA A 666 -9.19 -12.18 -16.02
C ALA A 666 -10.16 -11.11 -15.50
N PHE A 667 -11.38 -11.54 -15.18
CA PHE A 667 -12.39 -10.70 -14.54
C PHE A 667 -12.79 -11.33 -13.21
N CYS A 668 -12.47 -10.67 -12.11
CA CYS A 668 -12.82 -11.13 -10.78
C CYS A 668 -14.15 -10.53 -10.31
N VAL A 669 -14.95 -11.31 -9.57
CA VAL A 669 -16.16 -10.82 -8.90
C VAL A 669 -16.00 -11.00 -7.39
N TRP A 670 -15.88 -9.91 -6.65
CA TRP A 670 -15.69 -9.93 -5.21
C TRP A 670 -16.97 -9.52 -4.49
N THR A 671 -17.38 -10.35 -3.56
CA THR A 671 -18.57 -10.15 -2.73
C THR A 671 -18.16 -10.04 -1.26
N SER A 672 -19.06 -9.49 -0.44
CA SER A 672 -19.01 -9.70 1.00
C SER A 672 -19.40 -11.13 1.36
N MET A 673 -19.32 -11.49 2.65
CA MET A 673 -19.84 -12.78 3.12
C MET A 673 -21.35 -12.74 3.44
N LEU A 674 -22.03 -11.61 3.26
CA LEU A 674 -23.47 -11.46 3.51
C LEU A 674 -24.30 -11.94 2.31
N LYS A 675 -25.40 -12.64 2.59
CA LYS A 675 -26.23 -13.35 1.60
C LYS A 675 -26.64 -12.50 0.42
N ARG A 676 -27.17 -11.30 0.67
CA ARG A 676 -27.62 -10.36 -0.37
C ARG A 676 -26.53 -10.02 -1.39
N SER A 677 -25.27 -9.93 -0.97
CA SER A 677 -24.13 -9.65 -1.85
C SER A 677 -23.74 -10.90 -2.65
N ILE A 678 -23.70 -12.07 -1.99
CA ILE A 678 -23.45 -13.36 -2.65
C ILE A 678 -24.53 -13.66 -3.70
N GLN A 679 -25.80 -13.51 -3.35
CA GLN A 679 -26.94 -13.71 -4.26
C GLN A 679 -26.96 -12.73 -5.43
N THR A 680 -26.39 -11.52 -5.26
CA THR A 680 -26.25 -10.58 -6.37
C THR A 680 -25.23 -11.07 -7.40
N ALA A 681 -24.20 -11.80 -6.96
CA ALA A 681 -23.17 -12.37 -7.83
C ALA A 681 -23.48 -13.81 -8.31
N GLN A 682 -24.58 -14.42 -7.86
CA GLN A 682 -24.86 -15.85 -8.12
C GLN A 682 -25.09 -16.22 -9.59
N PHE A 683 -25.32 -15.23 -10.46
CA PHE A 683 -25.60 -15.44 -11.88
C PHE A 683 -24.34 -15.35 -12.76
N PHE A 684 -23.19 -14.97 -12.21
CA PHE A 684 -21.92 -14.98 -12.95
C PHE A 684 -21.44 -16.42 -13.15
N ASN A 685 -20.92 -16.71 -14.34
CA ASN A 685 -20.36 -18.03 -14.67
C ASN A 685 -18.98 -18.19 -14.00
N ASP A 686 -18.83 -19.20 -13.13
CA ASP A 686 -17.57 -19.48 -12.41
C ASP A 686 -16.42 -19.92 -13.34
N GLU A 687 -16.72 -20.32 -14.59
CA GLU A 687 -15.69 -20.63 -15.59
C GLU A 687 -15.11 -19.36 -16.23
N GLU A 688 -15.89 -18.29 -16.31
CA GLU A 688 -15.50 -17.02 -16.95
C GLU A 688 -15.06 -15.95 -15.96
N TYR A 689 -15.56 -16.04 -14.72
CA TYR A 689 -15.36 -15.07 -13.65
C TYR A 689 -14.76 -15.74 -12.41
N ASP A 690 -13.68 -15.15 -11.87
CA ASP A 690 -13.10 -15.59 -10.61
C ASP A 690 -13.84 -14.96 -9.41
N THR A 691 -14.84 -15.69 -8.91
CA THR A 691 -15.70 -15.23 -7.81
C THR A 691 -15.06 -15.47 -6.44
N LYS A 692 -14.96 -14.42 -5.62
CA LYS A 692 -14.39 -14.48 -4.25
C LYS A 692 -15.30 -13.81 -3.24
N GLN A 693 -15.36 -14.38 -2.04
CA GLN A 693 -16.10 -13.84 -0.90
C GLN A 693 -15.13 -13.32 0.16
N MET A 694 -15.32 -12.09 0.63
CA MET A 694 -14.39 -11.42 1.55
C MET A 694 -15.14 -10.77 2.70
N ARG A 695 -14.83 -11.20 3.94
CA ARG A 695 -15.37 -10.58 5.15
C ARG A 695 -15.03 -9.09 5.27
N MET A 696 -13.89 -8.68 4.69
CA MET A 696 -13.47 -7.28 4.65
C MET A 696 -14.41 -6.40 3.83
N LEU A 697 -15.33 -6.97 3.05
CA LEU A 697 -16.35 -6.26 2.29
C LEU A 697 -17.75 -6.28 2.93
N ASP A 698 -17.93 -6.89 4.11
CA ASP A 698 -19.20 -6.90 4.85
C ASP A 698 -19.69 -5.47 5.17
N GLU A 699 -20.99 -5.28 5.40
CA GLU A 699 -21.52 -3.97 5.81
C GLU A 699 -20.98 -3.54 7.18
N LEU A 700 -21.06 -2.25 7.47
CA LEU A 700 -20.87 -1.71 8.81
C LEU A 700 -21.74 -2.48 9.81
N ASN A 701 -21.11 -3.02 10.87
CA ASN A 701 -21.84 -3.66 11.96
C ASN A 701 -22.40 -2.63 12.96
N ALA A 702 -23.72 -2.55 13.07
CA ALA A 702 -24.44 -1.65 13.96
C ALA A 702 -24.52 -2.11 15.43
N GLY A 703 -23.82 -3.19 15.80
CA GLY A 703 -23.72 -3.70 17.16
C GLY A 703 -25.08 -4.07 17.75
N VAL A 704 -25.43 -3.52 18.92
CA VAL A 704 -26.75 -3.78 19.54
C VAL A 704 -27.93 -3.18 18.76
N MET A 705 -27.67 -2.37 17.74
CA MET A 705 -28.69 -1.76 16.87
C MET A 705 -28.87 -2.48 15.53
N GLU A 706 -28.19 -3.61 15.33
CA GLU A 706 -28.40 -4.49 14.18
C GLU A 706 -29.88 -4.93 14.03
N GLY A 707 -30.39 -4.92 12.80
CA GLY A 707 -31.76 -5.30 12.46
C GLY A 707 -32.84 -4.29 12.86
N LEU A 708 -32.49 -3.13 13.43
CA LEU A 708 -33.44 -2.07 13.77
C LEU A 708 -33.61 -1.07 12.63
N THR A 709 -34.78 -0.44 12.54
CA THR A 709 -34.99 0.73 11.68
C THR A 709 -34.46 2.01 12.35
N TYR A 710 -34.14 3.05 11.58
CA TYR A 710 -33.70 4.32 12.16
C TYR A 710 -34.73 4.96 13.10
N ASN A 711 -36.02 4.80 12.83
CA ASN A 711 -37.10 5.24 13.74
C ASN A 711 -37.10 4.46 15.07
N CYS A 712 -36.81 3.16 15.03
CA CYS A 712 -36.63 2.38 16.25
C CYS A 712 -35.38 2.84 17.02
N VAL A 713 -34.29 3.16 16.31
CA VAL A 713 -33.06 3.65 16.94
C VAL A 713 -33.27 5.02 17.59
N SER A 714 -33.94 5.96 16.92
CA SER A 714 -34.21 7.29 17.48
C SER A 714 -35.06 7.23 18.76
N THR A 715 -35.97 6.26 18.84
CA THR A 715 -36.85 6.08 20.00
C THR A 715 -36.19 5.29 21.13
N LYS A 716 -35.49 4.18 20.81
CA LYS A 716 -34.88 3.28 21.81
C LYS A 716 -33.51 3.76 22.29
N TYR A 717 -32.74 4.42 21.43
CA TYR A 717 -31.38 4.90 21.70
C TYR A 717 -31.20 6.36 21.25
N PRO A 718 -31.96 7.32 21.84
CA PRO A 718 -31.99 8.71 21.38
C PRO A 718 -30.63 9.41 21.48
N GLU A 719 -29.85 9.12 22.51
CA GLU A 719 -28.52 9.72 22.69
C GLU A 719 -27.52 9.20 21.66
N GLU A 720 -27.53 7.90 21.36
CA GLU A 720 -26.70 7.30 20.30
C GLU A 720 -27.08 7.86 18.92
N TYR A 721 -28.38 8.03 18.65
CA TYR A 721 -28.89 8.62 17.42
C TYR A 721 -28.36 10.06 17.23
N LYS A 722 -28.42 10.89 18.28
CA LYS A 722 -27.89 12.27 18.26
C LYS A 722 -26.37 12.28 18.09
N ALA A 723 -25.64 11.45 18.83
CA ALA A 723 -24.18 11.36 18.78
C ALA A 723 -23.71 11.00 17.36
N ARG A 724 -24.34 9.99 16.74
CA ARG A 724 -24.05 9.61 15.35
C ARG A 724 -24.34 10.73 14.35
N LYS A 725 -25.46 11.45 14.52
CA LYS A 725 -25.83 12.56 13.63
C LYS A 725 -24.85 13.72 13.75
N ALA A 726 -24.32 13.99 14.95
CA ALA A 726 -23.37 15.05 15.21
C ALA A 726 -21.96 14.77 14.62
N ASP A 727 -21.42 13.57 14.82
CA ASP A 727 -20.09 13.19 14.30
C ASP A 727 -20.06 11.75 13.76
N LYS A 728 -20.63 11.59 12.57
CA LYS A 728 -20.79 10.27 11.93
C LYS A 728 -19.47 9.58 11.60
N LEU A 729 -18.41 10.34 11.35
CA LEU A 729 -17.11 9.79 10.96
C LEU A 729 -16.44 9.09 12.15
N HIS A 730 -16.47 9.73 13.34
CA HIS A 730 -15.82 9.19 14.55
C HIS A 730 -16.76 8.35 15.42
N TYR A 731 -18.07 8.46 15.22
CA TYR A 731 -19.05 7.63 15.91
C TYR A 731 -18.81 6.14 15.61
N ARG A 732 -18.89 5.33 16.66
CA ARG A 732 -18.79 3.88 16.60
C ARG A 732 -20.02 3.29 17.29
N TYR A 733 -20.71 2.38 16.62
CA TYR A 733 -21.88 1.74 17.20
C TYR A 733 -21.54 0.95 18.48
N PRO A 734 -22.34 1.06 19.56
CA PRO A 734 -22.14 0.29 20.79
C PRO A 734 -22.48 -1.18 20.58
N GLY A 735 -21.82 -2.04 21.39
CA GLY A 735 -22.11 -3.46 21.45
C GLY A 735 -21.04 -4.38 20.86
N PRO A 736 -21.21 -5.70 20.99
CA PRO A 736 -20.28 -6.67 20.44
C PRO A 736 -20.14 -6.52 18.93
N GLY A 737 -18.92 -6.26 18.47
CA GLY A 737 -18.63 -6.13 17.03
C GLY A 737 -19.08 -4.82 16.39
N GLY A 738 -19.62 -3.86 17.14
CA GLY A 738 -20.02 -2.57 16.59
C GLY A 738 -18.84 -1.80 15.97
N GLU A 739 -19.09 -1.19 14.81
CA GLU A 739 -18.11 -0.50 13.98
C GLU A 739 -18.50 0.97 13.74
N GLY A 740 -17.50 1.80 13.45
CA GLY A 740 -17.65 3.12 12.84
C GLY A 740 -16.99 3.17 11.45
N TYR A 741 -17.09 4.31 10.76
CA TYR A 741 -16.44 4.47 9.44
C TYR A 741 -14.91 4.30 9.51
N LEU A 742 -14.30 4.60 10.66
CA LEU A 742 -12.85 4.44 10.85
C LEU A 742 -12.44 2.98 10.92
N ASP A 743 -13.28 2.13 11.53
CA ASP A 743 -13.06 0.70 11.58
C ASP A 743 -13.15 0.10 10.15
N ILE A 744 -14.10 0.59 9.34
CA ILE A 744 -14.21 0.19 7.93
C ILE A 744 -12.98 0.60 7.13
N ILE A 745 -12.54 1.86 7.23
CA ILE A 745 -11.33 2.34 6.56
C ILE A 745 -10.12 1.44 6.90
N ASN A 746 -10.01 1.02 8.17
CA ASN A 746 -8.94 0.16 8.62
C ASN A 746 -9.03 -1.27 8.07
N ARG A 747 -10.21 -1.91 8.09
CA ARG A 747 -10.37 -3.28 7.59
C ARG A 747 -10.37 -3.39 6.06
N VAL A 748 -10.77 -2.33 5.34
CA VAL A 748 -10.77 -2.27 3.87
C VAL A 748 -9.36 -1.94 3.33
N ARG A 749 -8.44 -1.46 4.17
CA ARG A 749 -7.06 -1.13 3.77
C ARG A 749 -6.35 -2.26 3.00
N PRO A 750 -6.36 -3.53 3.42
CA PRO A 750 -5.76 -4.62 2.64
C PRO A 750 -6.46 -4.85 1.29
N VAL A 751 -7.77 -4.64 1.22
CA VAL A 751 -8.55 -4.72 -0.03
C VAL A 751 -8.08 -3.65 -1.00
N ILE A 752 -7.89 -2.40 -0.55
CA ILE A 752 -7.38 -1.32 -1.40
C ILE A 752 -5.97 -1.63 -1.93
N VAL A 753 -5.09 -2.16 -1.09
CA VAL A 753 -3.74 -2.55 -1.52
C VAL A 753 -3.82 -3.64 -2.58
N GLU A 754 -4.68 -4.64 -2.39
CA GLU A 754 -4.89 -5.70 -3.38
C GLU A 754 -5.47 -5.16 -4.69
N LEU A 755 -6.44 -4.23 -4.61
CA LEU A 755 -7.00 -3.56 -5.78
C LEU A 755 -5.97 -2.71 -6.54
N GLU A 756 -5.00 -2.12 -5.86
CA GLU A 756 -3.88 -1.42 -6.48
C GLU A 756 -2.86 -2.39 -7.08
N ARG A 757 -2.65 -3.56 -6.45
CA ARG A 757 -1.71 -4.63 -6.83
C ARG A 757 -2.19 -5.48 -8.00
N MET A 758 -3.49 -5.70 -8.13
CA MET A 758 -4.05 -6.54 -9.19
C MET A 758 -3.92 -5.86 -10.55
N THR A 759 -3.77 -6.68 -11.59
CA THR A 759 -3.68 -6.27 -12.99
C THR A 759 -4.96 -6.51 -13.77
N ASP A 760 -5.83 -7.35 -13.20
CA ASP A 760 -7.09 -7.85 -13.75
C ASP A 760 -8.27 -6.91 -13.51
N HIS A 761 -9.37 -7.16 -14.19
CA HIS A 761 -10.64 -6.47 -13.94
C HIS A 761 -11.27 -6.98 -12.66
N VAL A 762 -12.02 -6.12 -11.97
CA VAL A 762 -12.78 -6.55 -10.79
C VAL A 762 -14.14 -5.87 -10.72
N LEU A 763 -15.14 -6.61 -10.25
CA LEU A 763 -16.42 -6.10 -9.76
C LEU A 763 -16.53 -6.35 -8.26
N LEU A 764 -16.71 -5.28 -7.48
CA LEU A 764 -16.95 -5.31 -6.05
C LEU A 764 -18.44 -5.14 -5.79
N VAL A 765 -19.11 -6.21 -5.38
CA VAL A 765 -20.50 -6.21 -4.93
C VAL A 765 -20.54 -6.09 -3.42
N GLY A 766 -20.56 -4.86 -2.92
CA GLY A 766 -20.47 -4.56 -1.49
C GLY A 766 -21.76 -4.01 -0.90
N HIS A 767 -21.58 -3.17 0.12
CA HIS A 767 -22.67 -2.48 0.82
C HIS A 767 -22.43 -0.98 0.85
N ARG A 768 -23.38 -0.22 1.42
CA ARG A 768 -23.36 1.26 1.33
C ARG A 768 -22.09 1.82 1.97
N SER A 769 -21.76 1.40 3.18
CA SER A 769 -20.62 2.00 3.92
C SER A 769 -19.27 1.64 3.30
N VAL A 770 -19.10 0.39 2.84
CA VAL A 770 -17.87 -0.06 2.19
C VAL A 770 -17.68 0.62 0.83
N ALA A 771 -18.74 0.71 0.01
CA ALA A 771 -18.67 1.39 -1.28
C ALA A 771 -18.28 2.87 -1.13
N ARG A 772 -18.75 3.56 -0.09
CA ARG A 772 -18.32 4.93 0.23
C ARG A 772 -16.82 5.05 0.46
N VAL A 773 -16.27 4.16 1.28
CA VAL A 773 -14.83 4.12 1.59
C VAL A 773 -14.01 3.88 0.31
N LEU A 774 -14.39 2.89 -0.49
CA LEU A 774 -13.68 2.55 -1.73
C LEU A 774 -13.76 3.69 -2.76
N LEU A 775 -14.96 4.25 -2.98
CA LEU A 775 -15.14 5.38 -3.89
C LEU A 775 -14.33 6.60 -3.44
N ALA A 776 -14.35 6.91 -2.15
CA ALA A 776 -13.57 8.03 -1.62
C ALA A 776 -12.07 7.85 -1.83
N TYR A 777 -11.53 6.64 -1.64
CA TYR A 777 -10.12 6.35 -1.92
C TYR A 777 -9.76 6.62 -3.38
N PHE A 778 -10.47 5.97 -4.33
CA PHE A 778 -10.12 6.07 -5.75
C PHE A 778 -10.38 7.47 -6.33
N ARG A 779 -11.37 8.19 -5.79
CA ARG A 779 -11.67 9.58 -6.16
C ARG A 779 -10.80 10.61 -5.44
N GLY A 780 -9.95 10.19 -4.51
CA GLY A 780 -9.08 11.09 -3.75
C GLY A 780 -9.85 12.08 -2.87
N LEU A 781 -11.01 11.68 -2.35
CA LEU A 781 -11.81 12.52 -1.47
C LEU A 781 -11.18 12.58 -0.07
N LYS A 782 -11.46 13.67 0.64
CA LYS A 782 -11.05 13.80 2.04
C LYS A 782 -11.86 12.86 2.91
N ARG A 783 -11.26 12.43 4.02
CA ARG A 783 -11.88 11.53 4.99
C ARG A 783 -13.18 12.09 5.57
N GLU A 784 -13.23 13.41 5.79
CA GLU A 784 -14.42 14.09 6.32
C GLU A 784 -15.65 13.93 5.42
N ASP A 785 -15.44 13.71 4.11
CA ASP A 785 -16.51 13.58 3.13
C ASP A 785 -17.01 12.13 2.98
N VAL A 786 -16.24 11.13 3.44
CA VAL A 786 -16.51 9.69 3.21
C VAL A 786 -17.87 9.27 3.78
N ALA A 787 -18.14 9.63 5.04
CA ALA A 787 -19.31 9.15 5.76
C ALA A 787 -20.63 9.67 5.17
N ASN A 788 -20.58 10.74 4.38
CA ASN A 788 -21.74 11.42 3.83
C ASN A 788 -21.83 11.28 2.31
N LEU A 789 -21.04 10.42 1.68
CA LEU A 789 -21.10 10.22 0.23
C LEU A 789 -22.42 9.55 -0.17
N ASP A 790 -23.11 10.03 -1.20
CA ASP A 790 -24.32 9.36 -1.68
C ASP A 790 -23.96 8.15 -2.57
N VAL A 791 -24.52 6.99 -2.21
CA VAL A 791 -24.28 5.71 -2.89
C VAL A 791 -25.59 4.89 -2.88
N PRO A 792 -26.55 5.20 -3.77
CA PRO A 792 -27.85 4.52 -3.80
C PRO A 792 -27.78 3.10 -4.38
N ILE A 793 -28.81 2.29 -4.11
CA ILE A 793 -29.00 0.98 -4.76
C ILE A 793 -29.30 1.21 -6.25
N GLY A 794 -28.90 0.28 -7.11
CA GLY A 794 -29.11 0.40 -8.55
C GLY A 794 -28.08 1.26 -9.27
N MET A 795 -27.05 1.76 -8.58
CA MET A 795 -25.92 2.44 -9.22
C MET A 795 -24.71 1.52 -9.32
N LEU A 796 -24.03 1.61 -10.46
CA LEU A 796 -22.80 0.90 -10.76
C LEU A 796 -21.72 1.94 -11.13
N TYR A 797 -20.59 1.90 -10.45
CA TYR A 797 -19.49 2.86 -10.59
C TYR A 797 -18.31 2.19 -11.27
N CYS A 798 -17.89 2.70 -12.41
CA CYS A 798 -16.69 2.24 -13.13
C CYS A 798 -15.54 3.21 -12.87
N LEU A 799 -14.43 2.67 -12.40
CA LEU A 799 -13.18 3.39 -12.14
C LEU A 799 -12.09 2.79 -13.02
N GLU A 800 -11.52 3.60 -13.93
CA GLU A 800 -10.35 3.20 -14.71
C GLU A 800 -9.12 3.97 -14.21
N PRO A 801 -8.17 3.33 -13.53
CA PRO A 801 -6.95 4.00 -13.09
C PRO A 801 -6.15 4.54 -14.27
N LYS A 802 -5.86 5.84 -14.26
CA LYS A 802 -5.03 6.54 -15.26
C LYS A 802 -3.80 7.18 -14.58
N PRO A 803 -2.76 7.58 -15.34
CA PRO A 803 -1.61 8.28 -14.79
C PRO A 803 -1.87 9.51 -13.92
N TYR A 804 -2.91 10.25 -14.25
CA TYR A 804 -3.19 11.54 -13.61
C TYR A 804 -4.54 11.56 -12.88
N GLY A 805 -5.09 10.39 -12.56
CA GLY A 805 -6.36 10.29 -11.86
C GLY A 805 -7.07 8.98 -12.14
N VAL A 806 -8.39 9.06 -12.15
CA VAL A 806 -9.26 7.91 -12.42
C VAL A 806 -10.35 8.40 -13.35
N ASP A 807 -10.47 7.75 -14.52
CA ASP A 807 -11.65 7.92 -15.36
C ASP A 807 -12.84 7.30 -14.64
N PHE A 808 -13.95 8.03 -14.58
CA PHE A 808 -15.06 7.70 -13.70
C PHE A 808 -16.37 7.83 -14.44
N LYS A 809 -17.02 6.68 -14.60
CA LYS A 809 -18.33 6.56 -15.23
C LYS A 809 -19.31 5.93 -14.26
N VAL A 810 -20.57 6.33 -14.37
CA VAL A 810 -21.63 5.84 -13.49
C VAL A 810 -22.79 5.38 -14.34
N TYR A 811 -23.33 4.22 -13.99
CA TYR A 811 -24.45 3.61 -14.67
C TYR A 811 -25.59 3.42 -13.66
N LYS A 812 -26.81 3.76 -14.08
CA LYS A 812 -28.02 3.59 -13.29
C LYS A 812 -28.86 2.47 -13.89
N TRP A 813 -29.27 1.55 -13.04
CA TRP A 813 -30.20 0.50 -13.38
C TRP A 813 -31.60 1.07 -13.59
N ASP A 814 -32.22 0.67 -14.69
CA ASP A 814 -33.61 0.91 -15.02
C ASP A 814 -34.36 -0.42 -14.95
N LYS A 815 -35.26 -0.52 -13.97
CA LYS A 815 -36.09 -1.69 -13.73
C LYS A 815 -36.98 -2.02 -14.93
N SER A 816 -37.55 -1.02 -15.59
CA SER A 816 -38.50 -1.22 -16.70
C SER A 816 -37.84 -1.86 -17.92
N LYS A 817 -36.55 -1.55 -18.13
CA LYS A 817 -35.75 -2.06 -19.24
C LYS A 817 -34.85 -3.22 -18.84
N ALA A 818 -34.80 -3.57 -17.55
CA ALA A 818 -33.90 -4.56 -16.97
C ALA A 818 -32.43 -4.38 -17.43
N TRP A 819 -31.98 -3.13 -17.49
CA TRP A 819 -30.68 -2.73 -18.06
C TRP A 819 -30.06 -1.53 -17.33
N PHE A 820 -28.79 -1.23 -17.59
CA PHE A 820 -28.06 -0.10 -17.02
C PHE A 820 -27.79 0.97 -18.08
N PHE A 821 -28.00 2.23 -17.72
CA PHE A 821 -27.74 3.38 -18.59
C PHE A 821 -26.70 4.30 -17.98
N GLU A 822 -25.77 4.79 -18.80
CA GLU A 822 -24.78 5.76 -18.34
C GLU A 822 -25.46 7.05 -17.88
N VAL A 823 -25.01 7.58 -16.75
CA VAL A 823 -25.45 8.87 -16.22
C VAL A 823 -24.38 9.89 -16.58
N PRO A 824 -24.58 10.69 -17.65
CA PRO A 824 -23.58 11.66 -18.08
C PRO A 824 -23.35 12.72 -17.00
N ASP A 825 -22.10 13.19 -16.91
CA ASP A 825 -21.66 14.24 -15.98
C ASP A 825 -21.98 13.98 -14.50
N PHE A 826 -22.09 12.71 -14.10
CA PHE A 826 -22.37 12.34 -12.72
C PHE A 826 -21.28 12.87 -11.77
N LYS A 827 -21.73 13.62 -10.75
CA LYS A 827 -20.88 14.06 -9.64
C LYS A 827 -21.35 13.38 -8.37
N LEU A 828 -20.41 12.83 -7.62
CA LEU A 828 -20.67 12.33 -6.28
C LEU A 828 -21.19 13.49 -5.41
N LYS A 829 -22.35 13.30 -4.81
CA LYS A 829 -23.01 14.27 -3.94
C LYS A 829 -22.87 13.84 -2.48
N ARG A 830 -23.04 14.80 -1.58
CA ARG A 830 -23.32 14.48 -0.18
C ARG A 830 -24.77 13.99 -0.08
N ALA A 831 -24.99 12.91 0.66
CA ALA A 831 -26.31 12.41 0.99
C ALA A 831 -27.05 13.46 1.84
N GLU A 832 -28.28 13.80 1.43
CA GLU A 832 -29.09 14.85 2.06
C GLU A 832 -29.59 14.43 3.46
N ASP A 833 -29.96 13.17 3.63
CA ASP A 833 -30.07 12.52 4.94
C ASP A 833 -29.91 11.00 4.76
N ASP A 834 -29.15 10.38 5.66
CA ASP A 834 -28.89 8.94 5.65
C ASP A 834 -29.85 8.15 6.53
N MET A 835 -30.66 8.87 7.30
CA MET A 835 -31.53 8.39 8.35
C MET A 835 -33.00 8.27 7.90
N ILE A 836 -33.26 8.52 6.62
CA ILE A 836 -34.57 8.40 5.95
C ILE A 836 -34.61 7.11 5.14
#